data_AF-A0A9P5YM77-F1
#
_entry.id   AF-A0A9P5YM77-F1
#
_cell.length_a   1.000
_cell.length_b   1.000
_cell.length_c   1.000
_cell.angle_alpha   90.00
_cell.angle_beta   90.00
_cell.angle_gamma   90.00
#
_symmetry.space_group_name_H-M   'P 1'
#
loop_
_entity.id
_entity.type
_entity.pdbx_description
1 polymer ?
#
loop_
_entity_poly.entity_id
_entity_poly.type
_entity_poly.pdbx_seq_one_letter_code
_entity_poly.pdbx_strand_id
1 'polypeptide(L)'
;PQSVLCQNCPTENFAIWRCRDCMSPPPLCRGCMRRTHLANPLHRLECWNGHYYRNANLWEVGASSFSISSVLPIATSVVVSETNVNIPPAPSGTPVTLPFPNIPIGNVPRTDAMRNRYVCVVHTNGVHDICLVYCTCQGIDEANADLLHSRLLPTSFTQYSTLFTTFVLDDFRLANLECKASAYQYFQTLRRKSNPTNPAGVPDRYRELRRLSREWRAMKKWKWGGLAHTGADISTPAAGALTLFCPACPQPTVNLPANWRDDENQTIYMRTYVADGNFKADHIAIKGAGNDIWLSEGGGMMPKRAEYDDFLRKATERITKAPCQNLFRVIELAMMLLRACDINGVVCIACARHGCYAPNSLVNLFRGEQQKNVDFAFLSALRTTHTEGIERVLLLYDIACQYSVHFLDRIGPMLPEGMTVDHGIGMFHVHGHQEECFYRFAPSFIPGAGNVAGEILESLWSELNQISSSTRSMTLAARAETLEDHTSDSNFKKTIGMATALCATYAKAQKNKKKALEYYDKLVSSVEPALVVEWDDQIEHAELQRTQKPSVMDVLKAKSRKSNDVGPTLPDLASKDDIQQWFEVALQLEEKQANVRYRVRVLRDQPTDHAIEKVQSLRQELVSQFGLLDSLQKKLGVFPEAVRHSDTDIETAGVPDSEFMDDDTLTPAEHQREPPMEQNQTNPGFCPELRPISFPTNCDTDGSFAQSMRQFRPQELYYRIQRASQLLVMVREAVAAKSFQFSHVKRKAPTKGAVTRSMATVNKKTQHIMGLSRLYRQNREKLVLLGADERTLTKFKALSPEDVKASRALLRPNEPGSKDVVLPWIWHVNDVVDNSPAGLIEFQRVHYLRARANKLRWEEEYTLAGYEMEWTSRFYLHQSAAWEKHAGAAAQECLAGAKSYALRKKGMWKEINGLAEKRFRKVNLNYTSPWPASQ
;
A
#
# COMPACT_ATOMS: atom_id res chain seq x y z
N PRO A 1 -14.82 23.84 -55.71
CA PRO A 1 -13.46 23.40 -56.09
C PRO A 1 -13.19 23.44 -57.61
N GLN A 2 -14.21 23.21 -58.44
CA GLN A 2 -14.05 23.10 -59.91
C GLN A 2 -13.52 24.37 -60.62
N SER A 3 -13.48 25.51 -59.95
CA SER A 3 -12.95 26.79 -60.47
C SER A 3 -11.77 27.36 -59.67
N VAL A 4 -11.28 26.65 -58.65
CA VAL A 4 -10.18 27.15 -57.80
C VAL A 4 -8.85 26.79 -58.44
N LEU A 5 -8.09 27.80 -58.83
CA LEU A 5 -6.72 27.63 -59.35
C LEU A 5 -5.72 27.44 -58.20
N CYS A 6 -4.67 26.68 -58.46
CA CYS A 6 -3.62 26.45 -57.48
C CYS A 6 -2.76 27.72 -57.31
N GLN A 7 -2.73 28.26 -56.10
CA GLN A 7 -1.98 29.48 -55.77
C GLN A 7 -0.46 29.24 -55.63
N ASN A 8 0.00 27.98 -55.62
CA ASN A 8 1.40 27.62 -55.38
C ASN A 8 2.20 27.36 -56.67
N CYS A 9 1.61 27.63 -57.84
CA CYS A 9 2.30 27.52 -59.12
C CYS A 9 1.84 28.63 -60.08
N PRO A 10 2.73 29.07 -60.99
CA PRO A 10 2.37 30.04 -62.02
C PRO A 10 1.46 29.45 -63.12
N THR A 11 1.37 28.12 -63.18
CA THR A 11 0.48 27.39 -64.10
C THR A 11 -0.94 27.42 -63.57
N GLU A 12 -1.93 27.74 -64.41
CA GLU A 12 -3.38 27.76 -64.11
C GLU A 12 -3.98 26.35 -63.90
N ASN A 13 -3.30 25.52 -63.10
CA ASN A 13 -3.74 24.17 -62.77
C ASN A 13 -4.81 24.19 -61.68
N PHE A 14 -5.83 23.34 -61.82
CA PHE A 14 -6.90 23.23 -60.82
C PHE A 14 -6.42 22.67 -59.48
N ALA A 15 -6.89 23.29 -58.41
CA ALA A 15 -6.59 22.95 -57.03
C ALA A 15 -7.54 21.85 -56.48
N ILE A 16 -7.42 20.63 -57.01
CA ILE A 16 -8.33 19.51 -56.69
C ILE A 16 -7.84 18.57 -55.59
N TRP A 17 -6.60 18.74 -55.10
CA TRP A 17 -6.02 17.89 -54.06
C TRP A 17 -5.98 18.63 -52.74
N ARG A 18 -6.35 17.98 -51.64
CA ARG A 18 -6.12 18.51 -50.29
C ARG A 18 -5.44 17.48 -49.40
N CYS A 19 -4.61 17.95 -48.49
CA CYS A 19 -4.00 17.10 -47.46
C CYS A 19 -4.92 17.05 -46.23
N ARG A 20 -4.99 15.91 -45.55
CA ARG A 20 -5.77 15.77 -44.30
C ARG A 20 -4.95 15.98 -43.04
N ASP A 21 -3.64 15.82 -43.12
CA ASP A 21 -2.76 15.78 -41.96
C ASP A 21 -2.05 17.14 -41.71
N CYS A 22 -2.02 18.04 -42.69
CA CYS A 22 -1.56 19.43 -42.49
C CYS A 22 -2.60 20.24 -41.70
N MET A 23 -2.15 21.20 -40.87
CA MET A 23 -3.06 21.97 -39.99
C MET A 23 -3.92 23.03 -40.71
N SER A 24 -3.57 23.46 -41.92
CA SER A 24 -4.40 24.36 -42.75
C SER A 24 -3.98 24.28 -44.24
N PRO A 25 -4.15 23.12 -44.90
CA PRO A 25 -3.67 22.97 -46.27
C PRO A 25 -4.64 23.64 -47.24
N PRO A 26 -4.19 24.61 -48.05
CA PRO A 26 -4.99 25.01 -49.19
C PRO A 26 -5.14 23.82 -50.14
N PRO A 27 -6.23 23.74 -50.91
CA PRO A 27 -6.27 22.84 -52.06
C PRO A 27 -5.14 23.19 -53.03
N LEU A 28 -4.46 22.18 -53.59
CA LEU A 28 -3.33 22.32 -54.49
C LEU A 28 -3.56 21.52 -55.78
N CYS A 29 -2.83 21.90 -56.83
CA CYS A 29 -2.71 21.05 -58.02
C CYS A 29 -1.85 19.81 -57.71
N ARG A 30 -1.88 18.82 -58.61
CA ARG A 30 -1.13 17.56 -58.46
C ARG A 30 0.37 17.79 -58.22
N GLY A 31 1.00 18.66 -59.02
CA GLY A 31 2.44 18.95 -58.93
C GLY A 31 2.84 19.68 -57.65
N CYS A 32 2.06 20.67 -57.23
CA CYS A 32 2.27 21.38 -55.96
C CYS A 32 2.05 20.45 -54.76
N MET A 33 1.01 19.61 -54.79
CA MET A 33 0.75 18.62 -53.75
C MET A 33 1.94 17.69 -53.55
N ARG A 34 2.52 17.18 -54.65
CA ARG A 34 3.74 16.36 -54.64
C ARG A 34 4.92 17.11 -54.00
N ARG A 35 5.24 18.32 -54.48
CA ARG A 35 6.39 19.11 -53.97
C ARG A 35 6.26 19.44 -52.49
N THR A 36 5.07 19.85 -52.05
CA THR A 36 4.80 20.21 -50.65
C THR A 36 4.98 19.02 -49.69
N HIS A 37 4.76 17.78 -50.15
CA HIS A 37 4.80 16.58 -49.30
C HIS A 37 6.05 15.72 -49.50
N LEU A 38 7.08 16.19 -50.20
CA LEU A 38 8.34 15.45 -50.37
C LEU A 38 8.97 15.06 -49.02
N ALA A 39 8.98 15.99 -48.06
CA ALA A 39 9.49 15.74 -46.71
C ALA A 39 8.49 15.01 -45.80
N ASN A 40 7.22 14.85 -46.22
CA ASN A 40 6.16 14.23 -45.44
C ASN A 40 5.39 13.19 -46.28
N PRO A 41 6.05 12.11 -46.73
CA PRO A 41 5.50 11.21 -47.74
C PRO A 41 4.44 10.24 -47.19
N LEU A 42 4.08 10.35 -45.90
CA LEU A 42 3.08 9.54 -45.22
C LEU A 42 1.81 10.33 -44.89
N HIS A 43 1.67 11.56 -45.36
CA HIS A 43 0.45 12.33 -45.21
C HIS A 43 -0.69 11.76 -46.06
N ARG A 44 -1.89 11.72 -45.49
CA ARG A 44 -3.10 11.24 -46.18
C ARG A 44 -3.69 12.36 -47.03
N LEU A 45 -4.10 12.02 -48.25
CA LEU A 45 -4.68 12.97 -49.21
C LEU A 45 -6.15 12.71 -49.46
N GLU A 46 -6.80 13.72 -50.01
CA GLU A 46 -8.09 13.60 -50.65
C GLU A 46 -8.07 14.29 -52.02
N CYS A 47 -8.80 13.72 -52.97
CA CYS A 47 -8.94 14.26 -54.32
C CYS A 47 -10.41 14.56 -54.59
N TRP A 48 -10.68 15.74 -55.13
CA TRP A 48 -12.00 16.10 -55.63
C TRP A 48 -12.33 15.26 -56.87
N ASN A 49 -13.43 14.50 -56.85
CA ASN A 49 -13.86 13.66 -57.97
C ASN A 49 -14.93 14.33 -58.86
N GLY A 50 -15.23 15.60 -58.63
CA GLY A 50 -16.32 16.32 -59.28
C GLY A 50 -17.49 16.61 -58.33
N HIS A 51 -17.78 15.72 -57.37
CA HIS A 51 -18.91 15.82 -56.45
C HIS A 51 -18.50 15.93 -54.98
N TYR A 52 -17.50 15.15 -54.55
CA TYR A 52 -16.99 15.14 -53.18
C TYR A 52 -15.48 14.85 -53.16
N TYR A 53 -14.87 15.03 -52.00
CA TYR A 53 -13.48 14.64 -51.76
C TYR A 53 -13.42 13.16 -51.41
N ARG A 54 -12.86 12.34 -52.30
CA ARG A 54 -12.56 10.93 -52.01
C ARG A 54 -11.20 10.81 -51.32
N ASN A 55 -11.02 9.78 -50.51
CA ASN A 55 -9.68 9.41 -50.03
C ASN A 55 -8.76 9.13 -51.22
N ALA A 56 -7.52 9.60 -51.11
CA ALA A 56 -6.48 9.39 -52.11
C ALA A 56 -5.13 9.15 -51.41
N ASN A 57 -4.24 8.44 -52.10
CA ASN A 57 -2.89 8.17 -51.60
C ASN A 57 -1.86 9.08 -52.27
N LEU A 58 -0.72 9.29 -51.59
CA LEU A 58 0.35 10.15 -52.09
C LEU A 58 0.96 9.65 -53.41
N TRP A 59 0.91 8.33 -53.66
CA TRP A 59 1.36 7.77 -54.94
C TRP A 59 0.52 8.25 -56.13
N GLU A 60 -0.74 8.63 -55.94
CA GLU A 60 -1.62 9.12 -57.01
C GLU A 60 -1.16 10.49 -57.55
N VAL A 61 -0.50 11.30 -56.71
CA VAL A 61 0.12 12.57 -57.14
C VAL A 61 1.52 12.38 -57.72
N GLY A 62 1.99 11.14 -57.90
CA GLY A 62 3.30 10.83 -58.44
C GLY A 62 4.45 11.23 -57.51
N ALA A 63 4.19 11.27 -56.20
CA ALA A 63 5.24 11.45 -55.20
C ALA A 63 6.08 10.17 -55.13
N SER A 64 7.17 10.16 -55.89
CA SER A 64 8.21 9.15 -55.85
C SER A 64 9.24 9.54 -54.78
N SER A 65 9.31 8.70 -53.74
CA SER A 65 10.49 8.40 -52.94
C SER A 65 10.94 9.33 -51.80
N PHE A 66 11.21 8.66 -50.67
CA PHE A 66 12.43 8.88 -49.89
C PHE A 66 13.61 8.49 -50.77
N SER A 67 14.52 9.40 -51.12
CA SER A 67 15.86 9.02 -51.54
C SER A 67 16.65 8.73 -50.28
N ILE A 68 17.05 7.47 -50.12
CA ILE A 68 17.78 7.03 -48.95
C ILE A 68 19.25 6.87 -49.36
N SER A 69 20.03 7.92 -49.11
CA SER A 69 21.49 7.87 -49.17
C SER A 69 22.06 8.83 -48.13
N SER A 70 22.91 8.30 -47.24
CA SER A 70 23.70 9.06 -46.27
C SER A 70 24.77 9.97 -46.90
N VAL A 71 25.01 9.89 -48.22
CA VAL A 71 26.13 10.54 -48.92
C VAL A 71 25.70 11.71 -49.84
N LEU A 72 24.40 11.92 -50.06
CA LEU A 72 23.91 13.02 -50.90
C LEU A 72 22.82 13.83 -50.18
N PRO A 73 22.85 15.18 -50.23
CA PRO A 73 21.73 15.98 -49.79
C PRO A 73 20.47 15.53 -50.55
N ILE A 74 19.33 15.54 -49.86
CA ILE A 74 17.96 15.29 -50.36
C ILE A 74 17.56 16.24 -51.54
N ALA A 75 18.49 17.05 -52.04
CA ALA A 75 18.31 18.07 -53.05
C ALA A 75 18.53 17.63 -54.51
N THR A 76 18.85 16.36 -54.80
CA THR A 76 18.83 15.91 -56.20
C THR A 76 17.44 15.43 -56.58
N SER A 77 16.64 16.40 -57.01
CA SER A 77 15.49 16.19 -57.87
C SER A 77 15.85 15.19 -58.98
N VAL A 78 15.43 13.94 -58.84
CA VAL A 78 15.09 13.18 -60.04
C VAL A 78 13.86 13.89 -60.59
N VAL A 79 14.10 14.80 -61.53
CA VAL A 79 13.06 15.44 -62.33
C VAL A 79 12.38 14.32 -63.11
N VAL A 80 11.33 13.75 -62.54
CA VAL A 80 10.39 12.96 -63.32
C VAL A 80 9.57 13.97 -64.11
N SER A 81 9.88 14.07 -65.41
CA SER A 81 9.12 14.83 -66.40
C SER A 81 7.62 14.62 -66.22
N GLU A 82 6.81 15.64 -66.50
CA GLU A 82 5.37 15.76 -66.17
C GLU A 82 4.43 14.72 -66.81
N THR A 83 4.95 13.66 -67.41
CA THR A 83 4.20 12.57 -68.02
C THR A 83 4.53 11.26 -67.31
N ASN A 84 3.66 10.26 -67.42
CA ASN A 84 3.88 8.87 -66.98
C ASN A 84 3.20 8.45 -65.66
N VAL A 85 1.94 8.86 -65.49
CA VAL A 85 0.90 7.82 -65.39
C VAL A 85 0.29 7.75 -66.77
N ASN A 86 0.26 6.57 -67.39
CA ASN A 86 -0.25 6.37 -68.74
C ASN A 86 -1.77 6.59 -68.74
N ILE A 87 -2.20 7.84 -68.85
CA ILE A 87 -3.58 8.24 -69.15
C ILE A 87 -3.51 8.79 -70.58
N PRO A 88 -4.27 8.23 -71.54
CA PRO A 88 -4.25 8.70 -72.92
C PRO A 88 -4.62 10.19 -72.97
N PRO A 89 -3.97 11.01 -73.81
CA PRO A 89 -4.32 12.42 -73.93
C PRO A 89 -5.76 12.53 -74.46
N ALA A 90 -6.58 13.34 -73.80
CA ALA A 90 -7.91 13.65 -74.30
C ALA A 90 -7.79 14.43 -75.63
N PRO A 91 -8.60 14.10 -76.66
CA PRO A 91 -8.58 14.83 -77.92
C PRO A 91 -8.98 16.30 -77.69
N SER A 92 -8.24 17.20 -78.33
CA SER A 92 -8.43 18.64 -78.29
C SER A 92 -9.80 19.05 -78.81
N GLY A 93 -10.63 19.70 -77.97
CA GLY A 93 -11.82 20.43 -78.44
C GLY A 93 -13.10 20.31 -77.60
N THR A 94 -13.15 19.49 -76.55
CA THR A 94 -14.36 19.36 -75.70
C THR A 94 -14.23 20.12 -74.36
N PRO A 95 -15.33 20.71 -73.84
CA PRO A 95 -15.32 21.35 -72.53
C PRO A 95 -14.83 20.35 -71.49
N VAL A 96 -13.90 20.79 -70.63
CA VAL A 96 -13.19 19.97 -69.63
C VAL A 96 -14.17 19.36 -68.63
N THR A 97 -14.80 18.27 -69.03
CA THR A 97 -15.35 17.27 -68.15
C THR A 97 -14.16 16.47 -67.66
N LEU A 98 -13.91 16.55 -66.35
CA LEU A 98 -12.77 15.93 -65.65
C LEU A 98 -12.47 14.52 -66.20
N PRO A 99 -11.35 14.28 -66.91
CA PRO A 99 -11.00 12.95 -67.36
C PRO A 99 -10.19 12.31 -66.22
N PHE A 100 -10.88 11.86 -65.18
CA PHE A 100 -10.36 10.75 -64.42
C PHE A 100 -11.43 9.67 -64.45
N PRO A 101 -11.22 8.56 -65.21
CA PRO A 101 -12.03 7.37 -64.96
C PRO A 101 -11.93 7.08 -63.46
N ASN A 102 -13.02 6.61 -62.87
CA ASN A 102 -12.99 6.01 -61.54
C ASN A 102 -11.84 5.00 -61.52
N ILE A 103 -10.64 5.40 -61.04
CA ILE A 103 -9.53 4.48 -60.82
C ILE A 103 -10.11 3.49 -59.83
N PRO A 104 -10.23 2.20 -60.18
CA PRO A 104 -10.80 1.22 -59.28
C PRO A 104 -10.08 1.32 -57.95
N ILE A 105 -10.84 1.54 -56.88
CA ILE A 105 -10.29 1.53 -55.53
C ILE A 105 -9.65 0.15 -55.33
N GLY A 106 -8.32 0.05 -55.33
CA GLY A 106 -7.65 -1.16 -54.85
C GLY A 106 -6.36 -1.62 -55.53
N ASN A 107 -6.00 -1.16 -56.74
CA ASN A 107 -4.80 -1.69 -57.40
C ASN A 107 -3.65 -0.68 -57.43
N VAL A 108 -2.90 -0.65 -56.31
CA VAL A 108 -1.60 0.03 -56.23
C VAL A 108 -0.67 -0.52 -57.34
N PRO A 109 -0.02 0.33 -58.14
CA PRO A 109 0.95 -0.12 -59.13
C PRO A 109 2.07 -0.94 -58.46
N ARG A 110 2.55 -2.01 -59.11
CA ARG A 110 3.70 -2.78 -58.57
C ARG A 110 4.99 -1.98 -58.63
N THR A 111 5.16 -1.22 -59.70
CA THR A 111 6.31 -0.36 -59.94
C THR A 111 5.89 0.97 -60.53
N ASP A 112 6.72 2.00 -60.35
CA ASP A 112 6.60 3.25 -61.09
C ASP A 112 7.18 3.13 -62.52
N ALA A 113 7.16 4.24 -63.26
CA ALA A 113 7.69 4.32 -64.62
C ALA A 113 9.22 4.07 -64.70
N MET A 114 9.93 4.24 -63.59
CA MET A 114 11.37 3.99 -63.46
C MET A 114 11.68 2.58 -62.92
N ARG A 115 10.65 1.71 -62.82
CA ARG A 115 10.73 0.35 -62.27
C ARG A 115 11.05 0.29 -60.77
N ASN A 116 10.93 1.38 -60.04
CA ASN A 116 11.04 1.38 -58.60
C ASN A 116 9.79 0.72 -57.99
N ARG A 117 9.95 0.00 -56.89
CA ARG A 117 8.87 -0.83 -56.31
C ARG A 117 8.03 -0.05 -55.31
N TYR A 118 6.72 -0.25 -55.36
CA TYR A 118 5.84 0.18 -54.28
C TYR A 118 5.90 -0.80 -53.09
N VAL A 119 6.12 -0.24 -51.90
CA VAL A 119 6.21 -0.97 -50.64
C VAL A 119 5.13 -0.48 -49.67
N CYS A 120 4.66 -1.40 -48.84
CA CYS A 120 3.71 -1.10 -47.78
C CYS A 120 4.44 -0.45 -46.60
N VAL A 121 4.09 0.76 -46.21
CA VAL A 121 4.64 1.45 -45.05
C VAL A 121 3.58 1.59 -43.97
N VAL A 122 3.84 1.03 -42.80
CA VAL A 122 2.96 1.14 -41.63
C VAL A 122 3.36 2.34 -40.79
N HIS A 123 2.42 3.27 -40.58
CA HIS A 123 2.60 4.51 -39.83
C HIS A 123 1.47 4.74 -38.82
N THR A 124 1.63 5.70 -37.90
CA THR A 124 0.69 5.99 -36.80
C THR A 124 -0.69 6.47 -37.28
N ASN A 125 -0.73 7.06 -38.49
CA ASN A 125 -1.96 7.51 -39.15
C ASN A 125 -2.57 6.49 -40.11
N GLY A 126 -1.94 5.33 -40.34
CA GLY A 126 -2.45 4.29 -41.22
C GLY A 126 -1.38 3.47 -41.96
N VAL A 127 -1.83 2.64 -42.89
CA VAL A 127 -1.03 1.84 -43.82
C VAL A 127 -1.01 2.55 -45.16
N HIS A 128 0.18 2.75 -45.69
CA HIS A 128 0.44 3.52 -46.92
C HIS A 128 1.16 2.66 -47.94
N ASP A 129 0.99 3.01 -49.20
CA ASP A 129 1.79 2.48 -50.29
C ASP A 129 2.69 3.57 -50.85
N ILE A 130 4.00 3.35 -50.81
CA ILE A 130 5.01 4.33 -51.21
C ILE A 130 5.99 3.69 -52.16
N CYS A 131 6.38 4.43 -53.19
CA CYS A 131 7.47 4.02 -54.08
C CYS A 131 8.82 4.16 -53.35
N LEU A 132 9.54 3.05 -53.17
CA LEU A 132 10.84 3.03 -52.50
C LEU A 132 11.97 3.18 -53.53
N VAL A 133 12.83 4.18 -53.32
CA VAL A 133 14.05 4.40 -54.11
C VAL A 133 15.23 4.41 -53.15
N TYR A 134 16.20 3.54 -53.37
CA TYR A 134 17.41 3.46 -52.57
C TYR A 134 18.59 3.07 -53.46
N CYS A 135 19.79 3.53 -53.13
CA CYS A 135 20.97 3.10 -53.87
C CYS A 135 21.33 1.67 -53.48
N THR A 136 21.51 0.80 -54.45
CA THR A 136 22.14 -0.53 -54.25
C THR A 136 23.65 -0.49 -54.48
N CYS A 137 24.19 0.67 -54.89
CA CYS A 137 25.59 0.86 -55.27
C CYS A 137 26.60 0.56 -54.15
N GLN A 138 26.20 0.75 -52.89
CA GLN A 138 27.05 0.55 -51.70
C GLN A 138 26.78 -0.81 -51.00
N GLY A 139 25.91 -1.65 -51.57
CA GLY A 139 25.52 -2.93 -50.99
C GLY A 139 24.24 -2.87 -50.15
N ILE A 140 23.75 -4.05 -49.74
CA ILE A 140 22.47 -4.20 -49.03
C ILE A 140 22.55 -3.72 -47.57
N ASP A 141 23.72 -3.84 -46.94
CA ASP A 141 23.91 -3.44 -45.54
C ASP A 141 23.83 -1.91 -45.37
N GLU A 142 24.42 -1.16 -46.30
CA GLU A 142 24.27 0.30 -46.34
C GLU A 142 22.83 0.70 -46.59
N ALA A 143 22.11 0.00 -47.49
CA ALA A 143 20.68 0.25 -47.71
C ALA A 143 19.82 0.01 -46.44
N ASN A 144 20.16 -0.98 -45.62
CA ASN A 144 19.50 -1.24 -44.33
C ASN A 144 19.81 -0.13 -43.31
N ALA A 145 21.07 0.34 -43.24
CA ALA A 145 21.47 1.45 -42.38
C ALA A 145 20.78 2.76 -42.78
N ASP A 146 20.69 3.01 -44.08
CA ASP A 146 19.99 4.13 -44.70
C ASP A 146 18.49 4.14 -44.35
N LEU A 147 17.82 2.99 -44.44
CA LEU A 147 16.42 2.84 -44.02
C LEU A 147 16.24 3.22 -42.53
N LEU A 148 17.11 2.70 -41.67
CA LEU A 148 17.10 3.01 -40.24
C LEU A 148 17.36 4.50 -39.97
N HIS A 149 18.29 5.12 -40.70
CA HIS A 149 18.56 6.56 -40.65
C HIS A 149 17.29 7.36 -41.01
N SER A 150 16.55 6.88 -42.00
CA SER A 150 15.25 7.44 -42.41
C SER A 150 14.07 7.03 -41.52
N ARG A 151 14.34 6.43 -40.35
CA ARG A 151 13.33 5.99 -39.38
C ARG A 151 12.37 4.93 -39.93
N LEU A 152 12.85 4.08 -40.82
CA LEU A 152 12.12 2.96 -41.42
C LEU A 152 12.81 1.64 -41.04
N LEU A 153 12.05 0.72 -40.46
CA LEU A 153 12.52 -0.63 -40.13
C LEU A 153 11.90 -1.63 -41.12
N PRO A 154 12.71 -2.33 -41.94
CA PRO A 154 12.18 -3.29 -42.89
C PRO A 154 11.76 -4.61 -42.23
N THR A 155 10.74 -5.26 -42.79
CA THR A 155 10.33 -6.61 -42.35
C THR A 155 11.21 -7.72 -42.95
N SER A 156 12.09 -7.40 -43.89
CA SER A 156 13.09 -8.28 -44.49
C SER A 156 14.30 -7.44 -44.88
N PHE A 157 15.51 -7.92 -44.56
CA PHE A 157 16.76 -7.20 -44.82
C PHE A 157 17.35 -7.44 -46.21
N THR A 158 16.67 -8.25 -47.04
CA THR A 158 17.11 -8.57 -48.41
C THR A 158 16.12 -8.10 -49.48
N GLN A 159 14.83 -8.10 -49.17
CA GLN A 159 13.79 -7.66 -50.10
C GLN A 159 12.71 -6.84 -49.40
N TYR A 160 12.79 -5.52 -49.59
CA TYR A 160 11.88 -4.57 -48.96
C TYR A 160 10.50 -4.61 -49.61
N SER A 161 9.52 -5.17 -48.91
CA SER A 161 8.11 -5.19 -49.31
C SER A 161 7.19 -4.56 -48.28
N THR A 162 7.61 -4.54 -47.01
CA THR A 162 6.89 -3.86 -45.92
C THR A 162 7.91 -3.20 -45.00
N LEU A 163 7.64 -1.94 -44.65
CA LEU A 163 8.45 -1.12 -43.75
C LEU A 163 7.56 -0.63 -42.61
N PHE A 164 8.11 -0.53 -41.41
CA PHE A 164 7.45 0.10 -40.28
C PHE A 164 8.21 1.37 -39.91
N THR A 165 7.48 2.45 -39.70
CA THR A 165 8.11 3.66 -39.16
C THR A 165 8.50 3.45 -37.69
N THR A 166 9.62 4.02 -37.24
CA THR A 166 9.95 3.98 -35.80
C THR A 166 8.86 4.64 -34.96
N PHE A 167 8.12 5.61 -35.53
CA PHE A 167 6.98 6.26 -34.90
C PHE A 167 5.85 5.30 -34.56
N VAL A 168 5.45 4.39 -35.46
CA VAL A 168 4.39 3.42 -35.16
C VAL A 168 4.82 2.36 -34.16
N LEU A 169 6.11 2.00 -34.15
CA LEU A 169 6.66 1.06 -33.17
C LEU A 169 6.73 1.68 -31.77
N ASP A 170 7.10 2.96 -31.67
CA ASP A 170 7.06 3.71 -30.41
C ASP A 170 5.63 3.93 -29.92
N ASP A 171 4.72 4.34 -30.81
CA ASP A 171 3.30 4.55 -30.49
C ASP A 171 2.63 3.24 -30.04
N PHE A 172 2.90 2.12 -30.72
CA PHE A 172 2.40 0.82 -30.28
C PHE A 172 2.96 0.41 -28.93
N ARG A 173 4.28 0.56 -28.70
CA ARG A 173 4.87 0.21 -27.40
C ARG A 173 4.24 1.02 -26.27
N LEU A 174 4.05 2.33 -26.45
CA LEU A 174 3.39 3.17 -25.45
C LEU A 174 1.91 2.82 -25.27
N ALA A 175 1.17 2.57 -26.35
CA ALA A 175 -0.22 2.10 -26.27
C ALA A 175 -0.32 0.75 -25.53
N ASN A 176 0.69 -0.12 -25.66
CA ASN A 176 0.75 -1.36 -24.90
C ASN A 176 1.10 -1.13 -23.42
N LEU A 177 2.04 -0.23 -23.09
CA LEU A 177 2.44 0.03 -21.70
C LEU A 177 1.37 0.80 -20.93
N GLU A 178 0.79 1.85 -21.52
CA GLU A 178 -0.17 2.74 -20.86
C GLU A 178 -1.62 2.25 -21.00
N CYS A 179 -2.02 1.84 -22.21
CA CYS A 179 -3.42 1.46 -22.48
C CYS A 179 -3.65 -0.06 -22.49
N LYS A 180 -2.60 -0.85 -22.22
CA LYS A 180 -2.63 -2.32 -22.26
C LYS A 180 -3.14 -2.88 -23.59
N ALA A 181 -3.01 -2.09 -24.67
CA ALA A 181 -3.52 -2.45 -25.98
C ALA A 181 -2.79 -3.68 -26.54
N SER A 182 -3.54 -4.70 -26.95
CA SER A 182 -2.97 -5.82 -27.68
C SER A 182 -2.51 -5.39 -29.08
N ALA A 183 -1.53 -6.09 -29.65
CA ALA A 183 -1.09 -5.86 -31.03
C ALA A 183 -2.26 -5.98 -32.02
N TYR A 184 -3.25 -6.83 -31.74
CA TYR A 184 -4.43 -7.01 -32.59
C TYR A 184 -5.31 -5.77 -32.56
N GLN A 185 -5.73 -5.32 -31.37
CA GLN A 185 -6.57 -4.12 -31.23
C GLN A 185 -5.88 -2.89 -31.81
N TYR A 186 -4.58 -2.72 -31.56
CA TYR A 186 -3.81 -1.61 -32.11
C TYR A 186 -3.78 -1.66 -33.65
N PHE A 187 -3.54 -2.83 -34.26
CA PHE A 187 -3.55 -2.95 -35.71
C PHE A 187 -4.94 -2.74 -36.31
N GLN A 188 -6.03 -3.17 -35.66
CA GLN A 188 -7.39 -2.85 -36.10
C GLN A 188 -7.65 -1.33 -36.11
N THR A 189 -7.10 -0.59 -35.15
CA THR A 189 -7.15 0.88 -35.15
C THR A 189 -6.43 1.45 -36.37
N LEU A 190 -5.25 0.94 -36.73
CA LEU A 190 -4.55 1.35 -37.95
C LEU A 190 -5.36 1.07 -39.21
N ARG A 191 -6.02 -0.09 -39.31
CA ARG A 191 -6.88 -0.43 -40.45
C ARG A 191 -8.05 0.54 -40.58
N ARG A 192 -8.73 0.87 -39.48
CA ARG A 192 -9.81 1.87 -39.47
C ARG A 192 -9.33 3.28 -39.83
N LYS A 193 -8.14 3.68 -39.36
CA LYS A 193 -7.52 4.96 -39.72
C LYS A 193 -7.15 5.05 -41.21
N SER A 194 -6.80 3.92 -41.82
CA SER A 194 -6.41 3.82 -43.23
C SER A 194 -7.63 3.81 -44.15
N ASN A 195 -8.61 2.97 -43.84
CA ASN A 195 -9.85 2.86 -44.59
C ASN A 195 -11.03 2.61 -43.64
N PRO A 196 -11.77 3.65 -43.23
CA PRO A 196 -12.87 3.51 -42.27
C PRO A 196 -14.09 2.78 -42.85
N THR A 197 -14.32 2.87 -44.16
CA THR A 197 -15.48 2.25 -44.83
C THR A 197 -15.25 0.77 -45.17
N ASN A 198 -13.99 0.38 -45.39
CA ASN A 198 -13.60 -1.02 -45.57
C ASN A 198 -12.24 -1.32 -44.91
N PRO A 199 -12.19 -1.45 -43.56
CA PRO A 199 -10.96 -1.80 -42.86
C PRO A 199 -10.41 -3.17 -43.29
N ALA A 200 -11.29 -4.09 -43.68
CA ALA A 200 -10.94 -5.43 -44.14
C ALA A 200 -10.11 -5.43 -45.44
N GLY A 201 -10.27 -4.40 -46.27
CA GLY A 201 -9.48 -4.21 -47.50
C GLY A 201 -8.06 -3.70 -47.27
N VAL A 202 -7.71 -3.27 -46.05
CA VAL A 202 -6.35 -2.84 -45.72
C VAL A 202 -5.45 -4.07 -45.53
N PRO A 203 -4.24 -4.10 -46.14
CA PRO A 203 -3.30 -5.22 -46.00
C PRO A 203 -3.06 -5.59 -44.54
N ASP A 204 -3.24 -6.87 -44.21
CA ASP A 204 -2.96 -7.36 -42.87
C ASP A 204 -1.44 -7.49 -42.67
N ARG A 205 -0.91 -6.72 -41.72
CA ARG A 205 0.50 -6.73 -41.29
C ARG A 205 0.62 -6.96 -39.78
N TYR A 206 -0.39 -7.57 -39.18
CA TYR A 206 -0.41 -7.91 -37.75
C TYR A 206 0.75 -8.84 -37.34
N ARG A 207 1.10 -9.82 -38.20
CA ARG A 207 2.19 -10.77 -37.91
C ARG A 207 3.53 -10.06 -37.85
N GLU A 208 3.78 -9.16 -38.80
CA GLU A 208 4.98 -8.34 -38.91
C GLU A 208 5.06 -7.34 -37.75
N LEU A 209 3.95 -6.70 -37.38
CA LEU A 209 3.90 -5.82 -36.20
C LEU A 209 4.31 -6.56 -34.93
N ARG A 210 3.80 -7.78 -34.70
CA ARG A 210 4.19 -8.58 -33.53
C ARG A 210 5.69 -8.88 -33.53
N ARG A 211 6.29 -9.20 -34.68
CA ARG A 211 7.73 -9.51 -34.76
C ARG A 211 8.57 -8.25 -34.53
N LEU A 212 8.31 -7.19 -35.30
CA LEU A 212 9.08 -5.95 -35.20
C LEU A 212 8.90 -5.24 -33.87
N SER A 213 7.75 -5.37 -33.21
CA SER A 213 7.57 -4.82 -31.85
C SER A 213 8.45 -5.52 -30.81
N ARG A 214 8.72 -6.83 -30.95
CA ARG A 214 9.69 -7.54 -30.10
C ARG A 214 11.11 -7.04 -30.33
N GLU A 215 11.53 -6.99 -31.60
CA GLU A 215 12.84 -6.45 -32.00
C GLU A 215 13.02 -5.01 -31.51
N TRP A 216 11.99 -4.16 -31.68
CA TRP A 216 12.00 -2.77 -31.22
C TRP A 216 12.14 -2.65 -29.70
N ARG A 217 11.40 -3.45 -28.92
CA ARG A 217 11.53 -3.48 -27.46
C ARG A 217 12.94 -3.86 -27.03
N ALA A 218 13.51 -4.90 -27.62
CA ALA A 218 14.88 -5.33 -27.31
C ALA A 218 15.89 -4.21 -27.61
N MET A 219 15.82 -3.59 -28.80
CA MET A 219 16.67 -2.45 -29.15
C MET A 219 16.54 -1.27 -28.19
N LYS A 220 15.31 -0.93 -27.78
CA LYS A 220 15.07 0.13 -26.78
C LYS A 220 15.73 -0.23 -25.45
N LYS A 221 15.61 -1.50 -25.03
CA LYS A 221 16.17 -2.00 -23.78
C LYS A 221 17.70 -1.98 -23.77
N TRP A 222 18.36 -2.49 -24.83
CA TRP A 222 19.83 -2.42 -24.97
C TRP A 222 20.34 -0.99 -24.99
N LYS A 223 19.62 -0.10 -25.67
CA LYS A 223 19.92 1.34 -25.71
C LYS A 223 19.70 2.02 -24.36
N TRP A 224 18.66 1.65 -23.60
CA TRP A 224 18.37 2.24 -22.29
C TRP A 224 19.22 1.67 -21.16
N GLY A 225 19.72 0.45 -21.30
CA GLY A 225 20.64 -0.18 -20.34
C GLY A 225 22.11 0.15 -20.57
N GLY A 226 22.45 0.99 -21.56
CA GLY A 226 23.83 1.37 -21.86
C GLY A 226 24.64 0.32 -22.64
N LEU A 227 24.12 -0.90 -22.80
CA LEU A 227 24.82 -2.03 -23.46
C LEU A 227 25.23 -1.71 -24.91
N ALA A 228 24.39 -0.98 -25.64
CA ALA A 228 24.67 -0.56 -27.01
C ALA A 228 25.79 0.53 -27.13
N HIS A 229 26.39 0.94 -26.01
CA HIS A 229 27.41 2.01 -25.96
C HIS A 229 28.78 1.54 -25.48
N THR A 230 28.94 0.24 -25.20
CA THR A 230 30.15 -0.31 -24.55
C THR A 230 30.89 -1.34 -25.40
N GLY A 231 30.52 -1.52 -26.67
CA GLY A 231 31.08 -2.55 -27.55
C GLY A 231 30.85 -3.99 -27.05
N ALA A 232 30.06 -4.17 -25.98
CA ALA A 232 29.83 -5.47 -25.35
C ALA A 232 28.86 -6.30 -26.17
N ASP A 233 29.01 -7.63 -26.08
CA ASP A 233 28.12 -8.55 -26.79
C ASP A 233 26.68 -8.42 -26.29
N ILE A 234 25.82 -7.90 -27.18
CA ILE A 234 24.39 -7.69 -26.92
C ILE A 234 23.62 -9.01 -26.74
N SER A 235 24.17 -10.13 -27.20
CA SER A 235 23.56 -11.45 -27.11
C SER A 235 23.73 -12.09 -25.73
N THR A 236 24.68 -11.62 -24.93
CA THR A 236 24.96 -12.13 -23.58
C THR A 236 24.98 -11.01 -22.53
N PRO A 237 23.83 -10.35 -22.27
CA PRO A 237 23.78 -9.31 -21.24
C PRO A 237 24.06 -9.88 -19.85
N ALA A 238 24.73 -9.09 -19.00
CA ALA A 238 24.91 -9.42 -17.59
C ALA A 238 23.56 -9.51 -16.87
N ALA A 239 23.49 -10.36 -15.84
CA ALA A 239 22.27 -10.63 -15.09
C ALA A 239 21.62 -9.34 -14.56
N GLY A 240 20.41 -9.04 -15.02
CA GLY A 240 19.63 -7.87 -14.57
C GLY A 240 20.12 -6.50 -15.04
N ALA A 241 21.23 -6.44 -15.79
CA ALA A 241 21.91 -5.18 -16.15
C ALA A 241 21.09 -4.25 -17.04
N LEU A 242 20.04 -4.74 -17.70
CA LEU A 242 19.19 -3.94 -18.59
C LEU A 242 18.01 -3.27 -17.87
N THR A 243 17.99 -3.31 -16.54
CA THR A 243 16.87 -2.80 -15.73
C THR A 243 17.33 -2.00 -14.53
N LEU A 244 16.52 -1.02 -14.14
CA LEU A 244 16.77 -0.22 -12.94
C LEU A 244 16.19 -0.92 -11.71
N PHE A 245 16.90 -0.88 -10.59
CA PHE A 245 16.35 -1.18 -9.28
C PHE A 245 15.96 0.11 -8.52
N CYS A 246 15.45 -0.03 -7.29
CA CYS A 246 14.95 1.08 -6.49
C CYS A 246 16.05 2.10 -6.13
N PRO A 247 15.90 3.40 -6.47
CA PRO A 247 16.89 4.43 -6.12
C PRO A 247 16.97 4.73 -4.62
N ALA A 248 15.91 4.46 -3.87
CA ALA A 248 15.79 4.75 -2.43
C ALA A 248 16.19 3.57 -1.54
N CYS A 249 16.63 2.46 -2.12
CA CYS A 249 17.07 1.29 -1.38
C CYS A 249 18.60 1.36 -1.17
N PRO A 250 19.14 1.02 0.02
CA PRO A 250 20.58 1.11 0.30
C PRO A 250 21.37 0.16 -0.60
N GLN A 251 22.22 0.66 -1.49
CA GLN A 251 22.99 -0.13 -2.46
C GLN A 251 24.48 0.25 -2.35
N PRO A 252 25.30 -0.58 -1.67
CA PRO A 252 26.74 -0.40 -1.60
C PRO A 252 27.33 -0.18 -3.00
N THR A 253 28.32 0.71 -3.11
CA THR A 253 28.96 1.15 -4.37
C THR A 253 28.09 1.95 -5.35
N VAL A 254 26.76 1.96 -5.19
CA VAL A 254 25.84 2.69 -6.06
C VAL A 254 25.40 4.01 -5.42
N ASN A 255 24.73 3.95 -4.26
CA ASN A 255 24.10 5.12 -3.65
C ASN A 255 24.40 5.31 -2.16
N LEU A 256 25.27 4.48 -1.57
CA LEU A 256 25.78 4.68 -0.21
C LEU A 256 27.11 5.47 -0.23
N PRO A 257 27.37 6.34 0.77
CA PRO A 257 28.68 6.96 0.95
C PRO A 257 29.77 5.91 1.27
N ALA A 258 31.04 6.20 1.04
CA ALA A 258 32.12 5.21 1.24
C ALA A 258 32.27 4.74 2.70
N ASN A 259 32.02 5.64 3.66
CA ASN A 259 32.11 5.41 5.10
C ASN A 259 30.76 5.01 5.74
N TRP A 260 29.81 4.48 4.95
CA TRP A 260 28.48 4.12 5.45
C TRP A 260 28.49 3.07 6.58
N ARG A 261 29.56 2.27 6.67
CA ARG A 261 29.77 1.28 7.74
C ARG A 261 30.14 1.88 9.09
N ASP A 262 30.64 3.12 9.09
CA ASP A 262 31.02 3.83 10.31
C ASP A 262 29.85 4.64 10.89
N ASP A 263 28.69 4.65 10.21
CA ASP A 263 27.48 5.34 10.64
C ASP A 263 26.90 4.69 11.90
N GLU A 264 26.57 5.48 12.91
CA GLU A 264 25.97 5.00 14.17
C GLU A 264 24.62 4.31 13.92
N ASN A 265 23.89 4.68 12.87
CA ASN A 265 22.57 4.15 12.55
C ASN A 265 22.63 2.88 11.67
N GLN A 266 23.51 1.91 11.95
CA GLN A 266 23.67 0.71 11.08
C GLN A 266 22.35 -0.03 10.76
N THR A 267 21.37 0.00 11.66
CA THR A 267 20.07 -0.66 11.48
C THR A 267 19.25 -0.13 10.29
N ILE A 268 19.48 1.11 9.85
CA ILE A 268 18.73 1.71 8.72
C ILE A 268 19.17 1.17 7.36
N TYR A 269 20.36 0.57 7.26
CA TYR A 269 20.87 -0.03 6.01
C TYR A 269 20.29 -1.42 5.74
N MET A 270 19.36 -1.90 6.59
CA MET A 270 18.64 -3.13 6.37
C MET A 270 17.87 -3.10 5.04
N ARG A 271 18.02 -4.16 4.24
CA ARG A 271 17.29 -4.32 2.98
C ARG A 271 15.95 -5.02 3.23
N THR A 272 14.84 -4.42 2.77
CA THR A 272 13.50 -5.01 2.93
C THR A 272 12.91 -5.47 1.60
N TYR A 273 12.70 -6.78 1.46
CA TYR A 273 12.05 -7.41 0.32
C TYR A 273 10.66 -7.93 0.67
N VAL A 274 9.85 -8.10 -0.36
CA VAL A 274 8.58 -8.84 -0.31
C VAL A 274 8.60 -9.91 -1.41
N ALA A 275 8.01 -11.07 -1.12
CA ALA A 275 7.79 -12.17 -2.05
C ALA A 275 6.29 -12.47 -2.15
N ASP A 276 5.80 -12.67 -3.37
CA ASP A 276 4.41 -13.09 -3.62
C ASP A 276 4.25 -13.73 -5.01
N GLY A 277 3.33 -14.68 -5.12
CA GLY A 277 2.99 -15.44 -6.32
C GLY A 277 1.77 -14.87 -7.04
N ASN A 278 1.91 -14.60 -8.35
CA ASN A 278 0.82 -14.21 -9.23
C ASN A 278 0.41 -15.34 -10.19
N PHE A 279 -0.70 -16.00 -9.88
CA PHE A 279 -1.27 -17.10 -10.67
C PHE A 279 -2.18 -16.65 -11.82
N LYS A 280 -2.52 -15.36 -11.91
CA LYS A 280 -3.24 -14.85 -13.09
C LYS A 280 -2.34 -14.72 -14.31
N ALA A 281 -1.02 -14.66 -14.11
CA ALA A 281 -0.03 -14.66 -15.18
C ALA A 281 0.28 -16.08 -15.69
N ASP A 282 -0.76 -16.90 -15.91
CA ASP A 282 -0.62 -18.27 -16.44
C ASP A 282 -0.24 -18.27 -17.93
N HIS A 283 0.17 -19.42 -18.44
CA HIS A 283 0.49 -19.63 -19.85
C HIS A 283 -0.02 -20.98 -20.31
N ILE A 284 -0.60 -21.01 -21.52
CA ILE A 284 -1.08 -22.23 -22.15
C ILE A 284 0.04 -22.81 -23.02
N ALA A 285 0.27 -24.11 -22.91
CA ALA A 285 1.25 -24.79 -23.72
C ALA A 285 0.94 -24.65 -25.23
N ILE A 286 1.90 -24.16 -26.00
CA ILE A 286 1.79 -23.98 -27.45
C ILE A 286 2.53 -25.09 -28.21
N LYS A 287 2.00 -25.47 -29.38
CA LYS A 287 2.69 -26.41 -30.28
C LYS A 287 3.98 -25.76 -30.82
N GLY A 288 5.12 -26.43 -30.68
CA GLY A 288 6.40 -25.95 -31.21
C GLY A 288 7.21 -25.05 -30.27
N ALA A 289 6.97 -25.09 -28.95
CA ALA A 289 7.60 -24.26 -27.91
C ALA A 289 9.15 -24.35 -27.79
N GLY A 290 9.85 -25.04 -28.70
CA GLY A 290 11.31 -25.17 -28.74
C GLY A 290 12.03 -24.27 -29.74
N ASN A 291 11.30 -23.66 -30.70
CA ASN A 291 11.89 -22.85 -31.78
C ASN A 291 11.88 -21.34 -31.48
N ASP A 292 11.72 -20.96 -30.22
CA ASP A 292 11.63 -19.56 -29.79
C ASP A 292 13.00 -18.88 -29.78
N ILE A 293 13.08 -17.69 -30.38
CA ILE A 293 14.25 -16.82 -30.33
C ILE A 293 14.11 -15.87 -29.14
N TRP A 294 15.11 -15.86 -28.26
CA TRP A 294 15.19 -14.99 -27.09
C TRP A 294 16.14 -13.83 -27.36
N LEU A 295 15.65 -12.59 -27.24
CA LEU A 295 16.45 -11.41 -27.60
C LEU A 295 17.30 -10.87 -26.44
N SER A 296 16.86 -11.03 -25.19
CA SER A 296 17.57 -10.47 -24.02
C SER A 296 17.45 -11.36 -22.78
N GLU A 297 17.54 -12.68 -22.96
CA GLU A 297 17.37 -13.66 -21.88
C GLU A 297 18.34 -13.39 -20.72
N GLY A 298 17.82 -13.34 -19.48
CA GLY A 298 18.60 -13.10 -18.26
C GLY A 298 19.07 -11.66 -18.05
N GLY A 299 19.06 -10.80 -19.06
CA GLY A 299 19.49 -9.41 -18.92
C GLY A 299 18.49 -8.52 -18.14
N GLY A 300 17.27 -9.00 -17.89
CA GLY A 300 16.15 -8.20 -17.37
C GLY A 300 15.60 -8.63 -16.01
N MET A 301 14.26 -8.56 -15.89
CA MET A 301 13.56 -8.99 -14.69
C MET A 301 13.46 -10.51 -14.58
N MET A 302 13.47 -11.22 -15.71
CA MET A 302 13.46 -12.68 -15.74
C MET A 302 14.90 -13.21 -15.84
N PRO A 303 15.22 -14.31 -15.12
CA PRO A 303 16.54 -14.92 -15.15
C PRO A 303 16.76 -15.71 -16.45
N LYS A 304 17.99 -16.20 -16.66
CA LYS A 304 18.25 -17.20 -17.71
C LYS A 304 17.55 -18.51 -17.35
N ARG A 305 16.83 -19.11 -18.30
CA ARG A 305 16.08 -20.35 -18.05
C ARG A 305 17.00 -21.50 -17.65
N ALA A 306 18.13 -21.66 -18.35
CA ALA A 306 19.06 -22.75 -18.06
C ALA A 306 19.58 -22.71 -16.60
N GLU A 307 19.86 -21.52 -16.06
CA GLU A 307 20.28 -21.35 -14.66
C GLU A 307 19.14 -21.67 -13.69
N TYR A 308 17.93 -21.21 -14.00
CA TYR A 308 16.74 -21.48 -13.19
C TYR A 308 16.37 -22.96 -13.18
N ASP A 309 16.34 -23.61 -14.35
CA ASP A 309 16.03 -25.03 -14.50
C ASP A 309 17.09 -25.93 -13.83
N ASP A 310 18.36 -25.52 -13.86
CA ASP A 310 19.44 -26.21 -13.14
C ASP A 310 19.28 -26.09 -11.63
N PHE A 311 18.94 -24.91 -11.11
CA PHE A 311 18.63 -24.73 -9.70
C PHE A 311 17.43 -25.59 -9.29
N LEU A 312 16.33 -25.55 -10.03
CA LEU A 312 15.11 -26.30 -9.70
C LEU A 312 15.29 -27.82 -9.69
N ARG A 313 16.24 -28.35 -10.48
CA ARG A 313 16.63 -29.78 -10.50
C ARG A 313 17.44 -30.17 -9.26
N LYS A 314 18.28 -29.27 -8.76
CA LYS A 314 19.15 -29.50 -7.60
C LYS A 314 18.47 -29.21 -6.26
N ALA A 315 17.54 -28.24 -6.24
CA ALA A 315 16.87 -27.78 -5.04
C ALA A 315 15.95 -28.85 -4.44
N THR A 316 16.04 -29.04 -3.12
CA THR A 316 15.19 -29.96 -2.37
C THR A 316 13.89 -29.28 -1.95
N GLU A 317 12.75 -29.87 -2.30
CA GLU A 317 11.45 -29.43 -1.80
C GLU A 317 11.12 -30.16 -0.49
N ARG A 318 10.84 -29.40 0.58
CA ARG A 318 10.39 -29.96 1.87
C ARG A 318 9.00 -29.46 2.19
N ILE A 319 8.05 -30.39 2.24
CA ILE A 319 6.68 -30.08 2.66
C ILE A 319 6.71 -29.78 4.16
N THR A 320 6.44 -28.53 4.50
CA THR A 320 6.30 -28.11 5.89
C THR A 320 4.84 -28.34 6.30
N LYS A 321 4.58 -29.14 7.34
CA LYS A 321 3.26 -29.10 7.99
C LYS A 321 3.13 -27.72 8.62
N ALA A 322 2.20 -26.91 8.13
CA ALA A 322 2.02 -25.56 8.60
C ALA A 322 1.90 -25.54 10.15
N PRO A 323 2.74 -24.76 10.86
CA PRO A 323 2.59 -24.58 12.29
C PRO A 323 1.27 -23.85 12.63
N CYS A 324 0.69 -23.16 11.65
CA CYS A 324 -0.66 -22.59 11.68
C CYS A 324 -1.66 -23.45 10.88
N GLN A 325 -2.89 -23.61 11.38
CA GLN A 325 -3.96 -24.31 10.66
C GLN A 325 -4.32 -23.53 9.38
N ASN A 326 -3.90 -24.00 8.20
CA ASN A 326 -4.20 -23.31 6.94
C ASN A 326 -5.44 -23.90 6.23
N LEU A 327 -6.42 -23.02 6.02
CA LEU A 327 -7.55 -23.18 5.08
C LEU A 327 -7.11 -23.05 3.60
N PHE A 328 -5.83 -22.73 3.35
CA PHE A 328 -5.27 -22.43 2.01
C PHE A 328 -5.07 -23.65 1.09
N ARG A 329 -5.18 -24.89 1.62
CA ARG A 329 -5.06 -26.13 0.83
C ARG A 329 -6.06 -26.23 -0.34
N VAL A 330 -7.22 -25.58 -0.22
CA VAL A 330 -8.27 -25.66 -1.24
C VAL A 330 -7.88 -24.93 -2.53
N ILE A 331 -7.09 -23.85 -2.44
CA ILE A 331 -6.65 -23.06 -3.60
C ILE A 331 -5.51 -23.78 -4.35
N GLU A 332 -4.53 -24.33 -3.62
CA GLU A 332 -3.44 -25.13 -4.22
C GLU A 332 -3.97 -26.34 -5.00
N LEU A 333 -4.96 -27.04 -4.45
CA LEU A 333 -5.60 -28.20 -5.10
C LEU A 333 -6.36 -27.82 -6.39
N ALA A 334 -7.00 -26.66 -6.42
CA ALA A 334 -7.69 -26.17 -7.62
C ALA A 334 -6.71 -25.77 -8.74
N MET A 335 -5.53 -25.23 -8.38
CA MET A 335 -4.49 -24.79 -9.33
C MET A 335 -3.68 -25.93 -9.94
N MET A 336 -3.55 -27.07 -9.26
CA MET A 336 -2.92 -28.28 -9.81
C MET A 336 -3.73 -28.96 -10.93
N LEU A 337 -4.97 -28.52 -11.19
CA LEU A 337 -5.91 -29.23 -12.08
C LEU A 337 -6.00 -28.70 -13.52
N LEU A 338 -5.34 -27.59 -13.87
CA LEU A 338 -5.36 -27.05 -15.25
C LEU A 338 -4.30 -27.75 -16.13
N ARG A 339 -4.61 -28.96 -16.62
CA ARG A 339 -3.75 -29.76 -17.52
C ARG A 339 -3.32 -29.06 -18.83
N ALA A 340 -3.91 -27.91 -19.16
CA ALA A 340 -3.62 -27.15 -20.38
C ALA A 340 -2.45 -26.14 -20.23
N CYS A 341 -2.08 -25.78 -18.99
CA CYS A 341 -1.05 -24.78 -18.75
C CYS A 341 0.33 -25.44 -18.53
N ASP A 342 1.36 -24.91 -19.18
CA ASP A 342 2.77 -25.26 -18.92
C ASP A 342 3.40 -24.35 -17.83
N ILE A 343 2.85 -23.15 -17.63
CA ILE A 343 3.19 -22.24 -16.53
C ILE A 343 1.90 -21.85 -15.79
N ASN A 344 1.87 -22.09 -14.48
CA ASN A 344 0.72 -21.79 -13.62
C ASN A 344 0.68 -20.34 -13.12
N GLY A 345 1.79 -19.62 -13.25
CA GLY A 345 1.92 -18.24 -12.75
C GLY A 345 3.37 -17.78 -12.73
N VAL A 346 3.61 -16.67 -12.05
CA VAL A 346 4.96 -16.15 -11.75
C VAL A 346 5.08 -15.85 -10.28
N VAL A 347 6.29 -15.89 -9.73
CA VAL A 347 6.62 -15.34 -8.41
C VAL A 347 7.72 -14.31 -8.59
N CYS A 348 7.75 -13.30 -7.72
CA CYS A 348 8.76 -12.25 -7.80
C CYS A 348 9.17 -11.74 -6.44
N ILE A 349 10.38 -11.19 -6.38
CA ILE A 349 10.84 -10.36 -5.27
C ILE A 349 10.76 -8.89 -5.67
N ALA A 350 10.29 -8.05 -4.75
CA ALA A 350 10.30 -6.60 -4.92
C ALA A 350 10.80 -5.90 -3.65
N CYS A 351 11.22 -4.65 -3.77
CA CYS A 351 11.41 -3.78 -2.63
C CYS A 351 10.06 -3.57 -1.92
N ALA A 352 9.96 -3.97 -0.65
CA ALA A 352 8.72 -3.89 0.12
C ALA A 352 8.27 -2.45 0.41
N ARG A 353 9.19 -1.49 0.37
CA ARG A 353 8.96 -0.09 0.75
C ARG A 353 8.49 0.77 -0.41
N HIS A 354 9.15 0.64 -1.57
CA HIS A 354 8.91 1.51 -2.74
C HIS A 354 8.28 0.77 -3.92
N GLY A 355 8.29 -0.58 -3.88
CA GLY A 355 7.61 -1.43 -4.86
C GLY A 355 8.32 -1.51 -6.20
N CYS A 356 9.65 -1.36 -6.23
CA CYS A 356 10.40 -1.70 -7.44
C CYS A 356 10.68 -3.20 -7.47
N TYR A 357 10.38 -3.85 -8.58
CA TYR A 357 10.74 -5.25 -8.84
C TYR A 357 12.26 -5.43 -8.77
N ALA A 358 12.74 -6.51 -8.17
CA ALA A 358 14.15 -6.86 -8.18
C ALA A 358 14.52 -7.53 -9.52
N PRO A 359 15.58 -7.08 -10.22
CA PRO A 359 16.04 -7.72 -11.45
C PRO A 359 16.33 -9.22 -11.25
N ASN A 360 16.09 -10.02 -12.29
CA ASN A 360 16.23 -11.49 -12.29
C ASN A 360 15.37 -12.27 -11.28
N SER A 361 14.48 -11.61 -10.53
CA SER A 361 13.65 -12.29 -9.53
C SER A 361 12.26 -12.70 -10.03
N LEU A 362 11.84 -12.27 -11.22
CA LEU A 362 10.54 -12.65 -11.79
C LEU A 362 10.66 -14.03 -12.45
N VAL A 363 10.19 -15.08 -11.78
CA VAL A 363 10.37 -16.47 -12.22
C VAL A 363 9.05 -17.19 -12.44
N ASN A 364 9.06 -18.14 -13.38
CA ASN A 364 7.86 -18.92 -13.72
C ASN A 364 7.56 -19.99 -12.67
N LEU A 365 6.28 -20.22 -12.41
CA LEU A 365 5.77 -21.31 -11.56
C LEU A 365 5.26 -22.46 -12.44
N PHE A 366 5.76 -23.67 -12.21
CA PHE A 366 5.43 -24.85 -13.03
C PHE A 366 4.49 -25.85 -12.34
N ARG A 367 4.40 -25.81 -11.00
CA ARG A 367 3.63 -26.77 -10.18
C ARG A 367 3.14 -26.10 -8.91
N GLY A 368 2.26 -25.11 -9.06
CA GLY A 368 1.90 -24.21 -7.95
C GLY A 368 3.12 -23.38 -7.49
N GLU A 369 2.97 -22.71 -6.34
CA GLU A 369 4.06 -21.97 -5.71
C GLU A 369 4.84 -22.90 -4.77
N GLN A 370 5.99 -23.39 -5.24
CA GLN A 370 6.90 -24.20 -4.44
C GLN A 370 7.93 -23.30 -3.76
N GLN A 371 8.41 -23.68 -2.57
CA GLN A 371 9.34 -22.84 -1.82
C GLN A 371 10.66 -22.62 -2.58
N LYS A 372 11.10 -23.63 -3.35
CA LYS A 372 12.30 -23.51 -4.20
C LYS A 372 12.20 -22.45 -5.29
N ASN A 373 10.99 -22.09 -5.75
CA ASN A 373 10.83 -21.00 -6.72
C ASN A 373 11.14 -19.65 -6.06
N VAL A 374 10.65 -19.45 -4.84
CA VAL A 374 10.91 -18.25 -4.02
C VAL A 374 12.38 -18.19 -3.61
N ASP A 375 12.97 -19.32 -3.23
CA ASP A 375 14.39 -19.45 -2.88
C ASP A 375 15.30 -18.89 -4.01
N PHE A 376 15.07 -19.33 -5.25
CA PHE A 376 15.82 -18.83 -6.41
C PHE A 376 15.59 -17.35 -6.67
N ALA A 377 14.33 -16.90 -6.61
CA ALA A 377 13.96 -15.51 -6.84
C ALA A 377 14.63 -14.58 -5.81
N PHE A 378 14.69 -15.00 -4.53
CA PHE A 378 15.34 -14.30 -3.44
C PHE A 378 16.86 -14.23 -3.60
N LEU A 379 17.51 -15.36 -3.88
CA LEU A 379 18.96 -15.38 -4.15
C LEU A 379 19.34 -14.51 -5.36
N SER A 380 18.50 -14.54 -6.41
CA SER A 380 18.69 -13.70 -7.59
C SER A 380 18.55 -12.22 -7.23
N ALA A 381 17.56 -11.84 -6.43
CA ALA A 381 17.38 -10.47 -5.96
C ALA A 381 18.59 -9.98 -5.14
N LEU A 382 19.12 -10.79 -4.21
CA LEU A 382 20.31 -10.44 -3.44
C LEU A 382 21.51 -10.15 -4.35
N ARG A 383 21.73 -11.01 -5.36
CA ARG A 383 22.85 -10.90 -6.31
C ARG A 383 22.76 -9.70 -7.25
N THR A 384 21.57 -9.32 -7.69
CA THR A 384 21.40 -8.29 -8.74
C THR A 384 21.04 -6.91 -8.22
N THR A 385 20.80 -6.76 -6.91
CA THR A 385 20.39 -5.47 -6.31
C THR A 385 21.40 -4.91 -5.32
N HIS A 386 22.69 -5.25 -5.51
CA HIS A 386 23.82 -4.74 -4.75
C HIS A 386 23.59 -4.85 -3.23
N THR A 387 23.72 -6.06 -2.69
CA THR A 387 23.57 -6.31 -1.25
C THR A 387 24.89 -6.68 -0.57
N GLU A 388 26.02 -6.53 -1.28
CA GLU A 388 27.34 -6.92 -0.77
C GLU A 388 27.71 -6.11 0.48
N GLY A 389 27.91 -6.82 1.59
CA GLY A 389 28.24 -6.20 2.88
C GLY A 389 27.05 -5.64 3.65
N ILE A 390 25.81 -5.77 3.17
CA ILE A 390 24.61 -5.54 3.99
C ILE A 390 24.43 -6.74 4.93
N GLU A 391 24.48 -6.49 6.23
CA GLU A 391 24.43 -7.55 7.25
C GLU A 391 23.01 -8.07 7.54
N ARG A 392 21.97 -7.24 7.30
CA ARG A 392 20.59 -7.58 7.67
C ARG A 392 19.61 -7.39 6.51
N VAL A 393 18.78 -8.39 6.30
CA VAL A 393 17.70 -8.39 5.30
C VAL A 393 16.38 -8.79 5.98
N LEU A 394 15.30 -8.10 5.64
CA LEU A 394 13.95 -8.49 6.02
C LEU A 394 13.20 -9.00 4.78
N LEU A 395 12.78 -10.27 4.80
CA LEU A 395 11.95 -10.88 3.77
C LEU A 395 10.50 -11.01 4.27
N LEU A 396 9.60 -10.25 3.64
CA LEU A 396 8.17 -10.36 3.88
C LEU A 396 7.56 -11.38 2.93
N TYR A 397 6.81 -12.33 3.48
CA TYR A 397 6.14 -13.38 2.72
C TYR A 397 4.92 -13.91 3.47
N ASP A 398 3.80 -14.15 2.79
CA ASP A 398 2.53 -14.56 3.40
C ASP A 398 2.67 -15.80 4.26
N ILE A 399 3.43 -16.77 3.76
CA ILE A 399 3.71 -18.01 4.47
C ILE A 399 5.07 -18.00 5.18
N ALA A 400 5.60 -16.83 5.58
CA ALA A 400 6.90 -16.73 6.25
C ALA A 400 7.03 -17.63 7.49
N CYS A 401 5.93 -17.85 8.23
CA CYS A 401 5.89 -18.78 9.36
C CYS A 401 6.14 -20.26 8.99
N GLN A 402 5.94 -20.63 7.72
CA GLN A 402 6.22 -21.95 7.16
C GLN A 402 7.55 -21.96 6.42
N TYR A 403 7.79 -20.93 5.62
CA TYR A 403 8.96 -20.80 4.77
C TYR A 403 10.27 -20.73 5.57
N SER A 404 10.27 -20.02 6.70
CA SER A 404 11.45 -19.81 7.56
C SER A 404 11.95 -21.07 8.26
N VAL A 405 11.11 -22.10 8.45
CA VAL A 405 11.43 -23.30 9.25
C VAL A 405 12.65 -24.06 8.71
N HIS A 406 12.73 -24.24 7.39
CA HIS A 406 13.84 -24.92 6.71
C HIS A 406 14.64 -23.99 5.82
N PHE A 407 14.50 -22.68 6.00
CA PHE A 407 15.12 -21.69 5.11
C PHE A 407 16.66 -21.82 5.08
N LEU A 408 17.30 -21.89 6.25
CA LEU A 408 18.75 -22.06 6.34
C LEU A 408 19.20 -23.44 5.85
N ASP A 409 18.40 -24.49 6.04
CA ASP A 409 18.68 -25.82 5.48
C ASP A 409 18.67 -25.80 3.94
N ARG A 410 17.73 -25.06 3.33
CA ARG A 410 17.54 -25.01 1.87
C ARG A 410 18.58 -24.13 1.19
N ILE A 411 18.82 -22.92 1.69
CA ILE A 411 19.66 -21.93 1.02
C ILE A 411 20.68 -21.22 1.91
N GLY A 412 20.80 -21.57 3.19
CA GLY A 412 21.76 -20.96 4.12
C GLY A 412 23.20 -20.89 3.58
N PRO A 413 23.76 -21.99 3.03
CA PRO A 413 25.10 -21.98 2.43
C PRO A 413 25.24 -21.11 1.17
N MET A 414 24.13 -20.67 0.58
CA MET A 414 24.09 -19.83 -0.62
C MET A 414 23.90 -18.34 -0.30
N LEU A 415 23.67 -17.99 0.97
CA LEU A 415 23.55 -16.60 1.41
C LEU A 415 24.95 -15.97 1.52
N PRO A 416 25.06 -14.64 1.34
CA PRO A 416 26.28 -13.91 1.64
C PRO A 416 26.74 -14.16 3.09
N GLU A 417 28.06 -14.28 3.28
CA GLU A 417 28.65 -14.55 4.60
C GLU A 417 28.27 -13.44 5.61
N GLY A 418 27.89 -13.84 6.82
CA GLY A 418 27.47 -12.94 7.89
C GLY A 418 26.07 -12.32 7.72
N MET A 419 25.37 -12.57 6.62
CA MET A 419 24.03 -12.02 6.40
C MET A 419 22.97 -12.72 7.27
N THR A 420 22.20 -11.92 8.00
CA THR A 420 21.05 -12.37 8.78
C THR A 420 19.75 -12.02 8.05
N VAL A 421 18.85 -13.00 7.89
CA VAL A 421 17.56 -12.82 7.23
C VAL A 421 16.42 -12.90 8.26
N ASP A 422 15.85 -11.74 8.58
CA ASP A 422 14.59 -11.64 9.29
C ASP A 422 13.42 -12.00 8.37
N HIS A 423 12.40 -12.62 8.96
CA HIS A 423 11.20 -13.04 8.25
C HIS A 423 9.99 -12.31 8.83
N GLY A 424 9.10 -11.85 7.97
CA GLY A 424 7.83 -11.22 8.36
C GLY A 424 6.68 -11.61 7.45
N ILE A 425 5.45 -11.38 7.91
CA ILE A 425 4.22 -11.59 7.13
C ILE A 425 3.58 -10.22 6.89
N GLY A 426 3.10 -9.98 5.67
CA GLY A 426 2.35 -8.76 5.35
C GLY A 426 1.25 -8.46 6.36
N MET A 427 1.02 -7.18 6.64
CA MET A 427 0.11 -6.76 7.71
C MET A 427 -1.34 -7.14 7.46
N PHE A 428 -1.77 -7.28 6.21
CA PHE A 428 -3.11 -7.76 5.91
C PHE A 428 -3.17 -9.29 6.11
N HIS A 429 -2.16 -10.00 5.61
CA HIS A 429 -2.11 -11.46 5.65
C HIS A 429 -1.91 -12.02 7.06
N VAL A 430 -1.11 -11.37 7.90
CA VAL A 430 -0.81 -11.85 9.27
C VAL A 430 -2.08 -12.00 10.12
N HIS A 431 -3.12 -11.20 9.83
CA HIS A 431 -4.43 -11.28 10.47
C HIS A 431 -5.21 -12.57 10.15
N GLY A 432 -4.91 -13.22 9.03
CA GLY A 432 -5.43 -14.54 8.67
C GLY A 432 -4.70 -15.72 9.33
N HIS A 433 -3.57 -15.47 10.00
CA HIS A 433 -2.80 -16.51 10.68
C HIS A 433 -3.23 -16.68 12.15
N GLN A 434 -2.69 -17.72 12.80
CA GLN A 434 -2.84 -17.90 14.24
C GLN A 434 -2.25 -16.71 15.01
N GLU A 435 -2.79 -16.48 16.21
CA GLU A 435 -2.43 -15.34 17.05
C GLU A 435 -0.93 -15.20 17.29
N GLU A 436 -0.22 -16.31 17.51
CA GLU A 436 1.23 -16.33 17.72
C GLU A 436 1.98 -15.76 16.51
N CYS A 437 1.49 -15.95 15.29
CA CYS A 437 2.13 -15.41 14.09
C CYS A 437 2.13 -13.88 14.08
N PHE A 438 1.13 -13.23 14.68
CA PHE A 438 1.07 -11.79 14.81
C PHE A 438 2.26 -11.23 15.58
N TYR A 439 2.55 -11.77 16.76
CA TYR A 439 3.66 -11.31 17.59
C TYR A 439 5.03 -11.65 16.99
N ARG A 440 5.14 -12.80 16.32
CA ARG A 440 6.39 -13.31 15.79
C ARG A 440 6.80 -12.68 14.46
N PHE A 441 5.83 -12.42 13.58
CA PHE A 441 6.10 -12.07 12.18
C PHE A 441 5.48 -10.75 11.70
N ALA A 442 4.64 -10.06 12.47
CA ALA A 442 4.12 -8.76 12.03
C ALA A 442 5.25 -7.71 11.95
N PRO A 443 5.43 -7.00 10.82
CA PRO A 443 6.49 -6.01 10.63
C PRO A 443 6.55 -4.94 11.72
N SER A 444 5.40 -4.62 12.34
CA SER A 444 5.35 -3.65 13.45
C SER A 444 6.12 -4.06 14.69
N PHE A 445 6.47 -5.33 14.85
CA PHE A 445 7.28 -5.82 15.97
C PHE A 445 8.69 -6.26 15.54
N ILE A 446 9.11 -5.95 14.31
CA ILE A 446 10.45 -6.31 13.79
C ILE A 446 11.36 -5.08 13.83
N PRO A 447 12.42 -5.08 14.67
CA PRO A 447 13.40 -4.00 14.71
C PRO A 447 14.01 -3.66 13.35
N GLY A 448 14.12 -2.37 13.05
CA GLY A 448 14.64 -1.86 11.77
C GLY A 448 13.64 -1.90 10.62
N ALA A 449 12.47 -2.53 10.76
CA ALA A 449 11.50 -2.63 9.65
C ALA A 449 10.88 -1.28 9.26
N GLY A 450 10.93 -0.28 10.14
CA GLY A 450 10.19 0.96 9.99
C GLY A 450 8.68 0.70 9.89
N ASN A 451 7.96 1.54 9.14
CA ASN A 451 6.52 1.36 8.93
C ASN A 451 6.21 0.81 7.53
N VAL A 452 6.51 -0.48 7.34
CA VAL A 452 6.23 -1.23 6.12
C VAL A 452 5.00 -2.13 6.28
N ALA A 453 4.11 -2.12 5.27
CA ALA A 453 2.91 -2.95 5.30
C ALA A 453 3.15 -4.37 4.77
N GLY A 454 4.01 -4.53 3.75
CA GLY A 454 4.26 -5.81 3.09
C GLY A 454 3.28 -6.18 1.97
N GLU A 455 2.36 -5.28 1.61
CA GLU A 455 1.25 -5.53 0.65
C GLU A 455 1.49 -4.86 -0.72
N ILE A 456 2.75 -4.64 -1.08
CA ILE A 456 3.07 -3.83 -2.26
C ILE A 456 2.98 -4.63 -3.56
N LEU A 457 3.17 -5.96 -3.52
CA LEU A 457 3.14 -6.81 -4.70
C LEU A 457 1.73 -6.95 -5.27
N GLU A 458 0.69 -6.95 -4.44
CA GLU A 458 -0.71 -7.00 -4.82
C GLU A 458 -1.08 -5.81 -5.73
N SER A 459 -0.57 -4.62 -5.39
CA SER A 459 -0.74 -3.42 -6.21
C SER A 459 0.01 -3.55 -7.55
N LEU A 460 1.20 -4.14 -7.53
CA LEU A 460 2.00 -4.39 -8.74
C LEU A 460 1.37 -5.46 -9.64
N TRP A 461 0.76 -6.48 -9.06
CA TRP A 461 0.00 -7.51 -9.74
C TRP A 461 -1.28 -6.98 -10.35
N SER A 462 -1.99 -6.07 -9.68
CA SER A 462 -3.16 -5.42 -10.27
C SER A 462 -2.86 -4.81 -11.64
N GLU A 463 -1.73 -4.12 -11.76
CA GLU A 463 -1.26 -3.54 -13.03
C GLU A 463 -0.82 -4.59 -14.05
N LEU A 464 -0.03 -5.58 -13.61
CA LEU A 464 0.47 -6.64 -14.50
C LEU A 464 -0.66 -7.55 -15.02
N ASN A 465 -1.69 -7.78 -14.20
CA ASN A 465 -2.80 -8.66 -14.53
C ASN A 465 -3.65 -8.18 -15.71
N GLN A 466 -3.60 -6.89 -16.03
CA GLN A 466 -4.28 -6.32 -17.18
C GLN A 466 -3.73 -6.86 -18.52
N ILE A 467 -2.49 -7.36 -18.53
CA ILE A 467 -1.86 -7.94 -19.74
C ILE A 467 -1.80 -9.48 -19.71
N SER A 468 -2.19 -10.13 -18.62
CA SER A 468 -2.10 -11.59 -18.49
C SER A 468 -2.84 -12.33 -19.60
N SER A 469 -4.06 -11.90 -19.95
CA SER A 469 -4.83 -12.50 -21.04
C SER A 469 -4.12 -12.42 -22.40
N SER A 470 -3.41 -11.33 -22.66
CA SER A 470 -2.66 -11.12 -23.91
C SER A 470 -1.34 -11.88 -23.98
N THR A 471 -0.76 -12.21 -22.82
CA THR A 471 0.52 -12.94 -22.70
C THR A 471 0.34 -14.45 -22.55
N ARG A 472 -0.87 -14.91 -22.17
CA ARG A 472 -1.23 -16.30 -21.93
C ARG A 472 -0.99 -17.26 -23.10
N SER A 473 -1.06 -16.76 -24.34
CA SER A 473 -0.91 -17.54 -25.58
C SER A 473 0.24 -17.06 -26.46
N MET A 474 1.13 -16.23 -25.91
CA MET A 474 2.36 -15.82 -26.59
C MET A 474 3.34 -16.98 -26.69
N THR A 475 4.42 -16.81 -27.44
CA THR A 475 5.57 -17.69 -27.26
C THR A 475 6.25 -17.39 -25.92
N LEU A 476 7.03 -18.33 -25.37
CA LEU A 476 7.64 -18.15 -24.05
C LEU A 476 8.58 -16.93 -24.03
N ALA A 477 9.35 -16.75 -25.10
CA ALA A 477 10.22 -15.59 -25.27
C ALA A 477 9.43 -14.27 -25.35
N ALA A 478 8.38 -14.22 -26.19
CA ALA A 478 7.57 -13.01 -26.35
C ALA A 478 6.78 -12.65 -25.08
N ARG A 479 6.33 -13.66 -24.32
CA ARG A 479 5.72 -13.48 -23.00
C ARG A 479 6.73 -12.85 -22.05
N ALA A 480 7.92 -13.43 -21.91
CA ALA A 480 8.96 -12.91 -21.04
C ALA A 480 9.30 -11.45 -21.39
N GLU A 481 9.59 -11.16 -22.65
CA GLU A 481 9.90 -9.81 -23.12
C GLU A 481 8.76 -8.80 -22.84
N THR A 482 7.49 -9.23 -22.94
CA THR A 482 6.34 -8.36 -22.63
C THR A 482 6.21 -8.10 -21.13
N LEU A 483 6.32 -9.13 -20.30
CA LEU A 483 6.29 -8.98 -18.83
C LEU A 483 7.44 -8.11 -18.35
N GLU A 484 8.64 -8.29 -18.90
CA GLU A 484 9.82 -7.48 -18.58
C GLU A 484 9.65 -6.02 -18.98
N ASP A 485 9.07 -5.72 -20.15
CA ASP A 485 8.87 -4.33 -20.60
C ASP A 485 7.92 -3.58 -19.62
N HIS A 486 6.85 -4.25 -19.16
CA HIS A 486 5.90 -3.66 -18.19
C HIS A 486 6.49 -3.51 -16.79
N THR A 487 7.22 -4.51 -16.31
CA THR A 487 7.86 -4.46 -14.98
C THR A 487 9.01 -3.45 -14.94
N SER A 488 9.78 -3.32 -16.03
CA SER A 488 10.82 -2.30 -16.18
C SER A 488 10.24 -0.89 -16.28
N ASP A 489 9.13 -0.71 -17.00
CA ASP A 489 8.40 0.57 -17.06
C ASP A 489 7.85 0.97 -15.68
N SER A 490 7.32 0.01 -14.92
CA SER A 490 6.90 0.23 -13.52
C SER A 490 8.06 0.74 -12.65
N ASN A 491 9.23 0.10 -12.71
CA ASN A 491 10.42 0.56 -11.99
C ASN A 491 10.87 1.96 -12.44
N PHE A 492 10.82 2.26 -13.74
CA PHE A 492 11.17 3.58 -14.26
C PHE A 492 10.20 4.66 -13.75
N LYS A 493 8.88 4.42 -13.79
CA LYS A 493 7.84 5.31 -13.25
C LYS A 493 8.02 5.57 -11.75
N LYS A 494 8.36 4.54 -10.98
CA LYS A 494 8.68 4.68 -9.56
C LYS A 494 9.95 5.48 -9.33
N THR A 495 10.97 5.27 -10.16
CA THR A 495 12.21 6.02 -10.11
C THR A 495 11.95 7.52 -10.31
N ILE A 496 11.26 7.92 -11.37
CA ILE A 496 10.97 9.35 -11.61
C ILE A 496 10.00 9.96 -10.58
N GLY A 497 9.12 9.13 -9.99
CA GLY A 497 8.18 9.54 -8.94
C GLY A 497 8.76 9.53 -7.52
N MET A 498 9.97 8.99 -7.32
CA MET A 498 10.49 8.65 -5.99
C MET A 498 10.56 9.86 -5.07
N ALA A 499 11.03 11.00 -5.57
CA ALA A 499 11.18 12.20 -4.76
C ALA A 499 9.84 12.67 -4.17
N THR A 500 8.76 12.60 -4.96
CA THR A 500 7.42 12.96 -4.50
C THR A 500 6.93 12.00 -3.42
N ALA A 501 7.12 10.69 -3.63
CA ALA A 501 6.72 9.66 -2.68
C ALA A 501 7.46 9.82 -1.34
N LEU A 502 8.78 9.98 -1.37
CA LEU A 502 9.61 10.15 -0.16
C LEU A 502 9.27 11.43 0.61
N CYS A 503 8.99 12.54 -0.07
CA CYS A 503 8.52 13.76 0.61
C CYS A 503 7.21 13.52 1.39
N ALA A 504 6.26 12.79 0.80
CA ALA A 504 5.02 12.44 1.48
C ALA A 504 5.26 11.49 2.66
N THR A 505 6.12 10.47 2.48
CA THR A 505 6.52 9.53 3.53
C THR A 505 7.19 10.24 4.69
N TYR A 506 8.17 11.11 4.44
CA TYR A 506 8.88 11.85 5.49
C TYR A 506 7.95 12.77 6.29
N ALA A 507 7.08 13.53 5.63
CA ALA A 507 6.11 14.38 6.31
C ALA A 507 5.14 13.56 7.17
N LYS A 508 4.69 12.39 6.67
CA LYS A 508 3.87 11.45 7.43
C LYS A 508 4.63 10.89 8.63
N ALA A 509 5.88 10.48 8.45
CA ALA A 509 6.73 9.92 9.49
C ALA A 509 7.00 10.94 10.60
N GLN A 510 7.32 12.19 10.25
CA GLN A 510 7.53 13.27 11.22
C GLN A 510 6.29 13.50 12.10
N LYS A 511 5.10 13.59 11.48
CA LYS A 511 3.83 13.78 12.18
C LYS A 511 3.54 12.62 13.13
N ASN A 512 3.70 11.39 12.68
CA ASN A 512 3.33 10.21 13.46
C ASN A 512 4.38 9.84 14.51
N LYS A 513 5.67 10.12 14.27
CA LYS A 513 6.73 10.04 15.30
C LYS A 513 6.36 10.89 16.51
N LYS A 514 6.00 12.16 16.31
CA LYS A 514 5.57 13.06 17.39
C LYS A 514 4.36 12.50 18.15
N LYS A 515 3.33 12.05 17.42
CA LYS A 515 2.12 11.45 18.03
C LYS A 515 2.41 10.18 18.84
N ALA A 516 3.25 9.30 18.29
CA ALA A 516 3.60 8.04 18.94
C ALA A 516 4.44 8.27 20.20
N LEU A 517 5.37 9.23 20.16
CA LEU A 517 6.16 9.65 21.33
C LEU A 517 5.26 10.27 22.42
N GLU A 518 4.39 11.22 22.07
CA GLU A 518 3.46 11.84 23.04
C GLU A 518 2.51 10.80 23.68
N TYR A 519 2.10 9.78 22.94
CA TYR A 519 1.28 8.71 23.48
C TYR A 519 2.08 7.76 24.39
N TYR A 520 3.30 7.41 23.98
CA TYR A 520 4.22 6.60 24.77
C TYR A 520 4.55 7.27 26.11
N ASP A 521 4.92 8.55 26.11
CA ASP A 521 5.31 9.28 27.32
C ASP A 521 4.14 9.39 28.32
N LYS A 522 2.92 9.62 27.83
CA LYS A 522 1.69 9.62 28.66
C LYS A 522 1.39 8.26 29.29
N LEU A 523 1.69 7.17 28.57
CA LEU A 523 1.48 5.82 29.07
C LEU A 523 2.57 5.43 30.08
N VAL A 524 3.83 5.81 29.82
CA VAL A 524 4.95 5.55 30.73
C VAL A 524 4.77 6.30 32.05
N SER A 525 4.25 7.53 32.03
CA SER A 525 4.03 8.30 33.26
C SER A 525 3.01 7.68 34.22
N SER A 526 2.16 6.76 33.73
CA SER A 526 1.16 6.05 34.55
C SER A 526 1.59 4.65 35.00
N VAL A 527 2.84 4.25 34.71
CA VAL A 527 3.42 2.95 35.07
C VAL A 527 4.56 3.15 36.08
N GLU A 528 4.71 2.21 37.01
CA GLU A 528 5.83 2.20 37.96
C GLU A 528 7.18 2.06 37.23
N PRO A 529 8.20 2.89 37.52
CA PRO A 529 9.47 2.86 36.80
C PRO A 529 10.19 1.50 36.80
N ALA A 530 10.09 0.74 37.89
CA ALA A 530 10.72 -0.59 37.99
C ALA A 530 10.11 -1.59 36.99
N LEU A 531 8.79 -1.51 36.73
CA LEU A 531 8.11 -2.36 35.75
C LEU A 531 8.50 -2.00 34.32
N VAL A 532 8.73 -0.72 34.03
CA VAL A 532 9.19 -0.27 32.71
C VAL A 532 10.55 -0.90 32.38
N VAL A 533 11.51 -0.84 33.32
CA VAL A 533 12.83 -1.46 33.17
C VAL A 533 12.70 -2.97 32.94
N GLU A 534 11.89 -3.66 33.76
CA GLU A 534 11.66 -5.10 33.60
C GLU A 534 11.09 -5.45 32.22
N TRP A 535 10.14 -4.66 31.72
CA TRP A 535 9.49 -4.92 30.44
C TRP A 535 10.37 -4.59 29.23
N ASP A 536 11.19 -3.54 29.33
CA ASP A 536 12.23 -3.20 28.34
C ASP A 536 13.24 -4.35 28.21
N ASP A 537 13.79 -4.82 29.33
CA ASP A 537 14.75 -5.95 29.34
C ASP A 537 14.14 -7.22 28.70
N GLN A 538 12.87 -7.52 29.01
CA GLN A 538 12.16 -8.67 28.46
C GLN A 538 11.96 -8.59 26.95
N ILE A 539 11.55 -7.43 26.42
CA ILE A 539 11.28 -7.28 24.98
C ILE A 539 12.58 -7.16 24.18
N GLU A 540 13.60 -6.48 24.70
CA GLU A 540 14.89 -6.34 24.02
C GLU A 540 15.59 -7.69 23.88
N HIS A 541 15.55 -8.51 24.94
CA HIS A 541 16.05 -9.88 24.85
C HIS A 541 15.29 -10.70 23.79
N ALA A 542 13.97 -10.56 23.71
CA ALA A 542 13.17 -11.26 22.71
C ALA A 542 13.46 -10.76 21.27
N GLU A 543 13.62 -9.46 21.08
CA GLU A 543 13.95 -8.82 19.81
C GLU A 543 15.32 -9.27 19.27
N LEU A 544 16.30 -9.50 20.15
CA LEU A 544 17.63 -9.99 19.77
C LEU A 544 17.62 -11.47 19.33
N GLN A 545 16.79 -12.31 19.93
CA GLN A 545 16.76 -13.77 19.69
C GLN A 545 15.71 -14.20 18.64
N ARG A 546 14.96 -13.25 18.07
CA ARG A 546 13.81 -13.55 17.20
C ARG A 546 14.15 -14.35 15.95
N THR A 547 15.34 -14.14 15.38
CA THR A 547 15.75 -14.77 14.11
C THR A 547 16.06 -16.25 14.30
N GLN A 548 16.68 -16.62 15.43
CA GLN A 548 16.94 -18.03 15.76
C GLN A 548 15.69 -18.71 16.33
N LYS A 549 14.91 -18.00 17.16
CA LYS A 549 13.76 -18.59 17.85
C LYS A 549 12.58 -17.62 17.87
N PRO A 550 11.72 -17.63 16.84
CA PRO A 550 10.58 -16.72 16.76
C PRO A 550 9.65 -16.78 17.98
N SER A 551 9.52 -17.94 18.64
CA SER A 551 8.63 -18.12 19.81
C SER A 551 8.98 -17.25 21.01
N VAL A 552 10.18 -16.66 21.10
CA VAL A 552 10.52 -15.71 22.18
C VAL A 552 9.70 -14.43 22.11
N MET A 553 9.20 -14.07 20.91
CA MET A 553 8.31 -12.92 20.72
C MET A 553 6.91 -13.11 21.33
N ASP A 554 6.59 -14.32 21.81
CA ASP A 554 5.35 -14.58 22.56
C ASP A 554 5.29 -13.78 23.88
N VAL A 555 6.38 -13.12 24.29
CA VAL A 555 6.36 -12.12 25.36
C VAL A 555 5.31 -11.02 25.11
N LEU A 556 5.00 -10.69 23.85
CA LEU A 556 3.96 -9.73 23.49
C LEU A 556 2.53 -10.25 23.74
N LYS A 557 2.36 -11.56 23.95
CA LYS A 557 1.08 -12.20 24.24
C LYS A 557 0.66 -11.89 25.68
N ALA A 558 -0.63 -11.63 25.85
CA ALA A 558 -1.22 -11.40 27.16
C ALA A 558 -1.17 -12.68 28.03
N LYS A 559 -0.61 -12.58 29.24
CA LYS A 559 -0.47 -13.68 30.20
C LYS A 559 -1.80 -13.89 30.93
N SER A 560 -2.38 -15.09 30.81
CA SER A 560 -3.57 -15.48 31.56
C SER A 560 -3.18 -15.81 33.00
N ARG A 561 -3.26 -14.84 33.91
CA ARG A 561 -3.24 -15.14 35.35
C ARG A 561 -4.68 -15.33 35.81
N LYS A 562 -4.99 -16.51 36.36
CA LYS A 562 -6.21 -16.67 37.17
C LYS A 562 -6.11 -15.62 38.26
N SER A 563 -7.07 -14.69 38.30
CA SER A 563 -7.24 -13.83 39.45
C SER A 563 -7.46 -14.75 40.65
N ASN A 564 -6.47 -14.89 41.51
CA ASN A 564 -6.77 -15.26 42.88
C ASN A 564 -7.66 -14.13 43.38
N ASP A 565 -8.87 -14.48 43.79
CA ASP A 565 -9.85 -13.58 44.38
C ASP A 565 -9.25 -13.12 45.71
N VAL A 566 -8.35 -12.14 45.66
CA VAL A 566 -7.93 -11.39 46.83
C VAL A 566 -9.11 -10.48 47.10
N GLY A 567 -10.05 -10.98 47.90
CA GLY A 567 -11.08 -10.14 48.48
C GLY A 567 -10.41 -8.92 49.11
N PRO A 568 -11.03 -7.73 49.05
CA PRO A 568 -10.43 -6.53 49.60
C PRO A 568 -10.03 -6.82 51.04
N THR A 569 -8.72 -6.78 51.32
CA THR A 569 -8.22 -6.82 52.69
C THR A 569 -8.84 -5.62 53.38
N LEU A 570 -9.77 -5.88 54.30
CA LEU A 570 -10.34 -4.86 55.16
C LEU A 570 -9.16 -4.15 55.84
N PRO A 571 -9.04 -2.81 55.71
CA PRO A 571 -8.12 -2.07 56.56
C PRO A 571 -8.50 -2.36 58.01
N ASP A 572 -7.51 -2.75 58.80
CA ASP A 572 -7.67 -2.96 60.23
C ASP A 572 -8.28 -1.69 60.85
N LEU A 573 -9.53 -1.79 61.31
CA LEU A 573 -10.33 -0.65 61.80
C LEU A 573 -9.88 -0.16 63.19
N ALA A 574 -8.79 -0.73 63.74
CA ALA A 574 -8.40 -0.55 65.13
C ALA A 574 -7.58 0.73 65.44
N SER A 575 -7.25 1.59 64.46
CA SER A 575 -6.39 2.77 64.72
C SER A 575 -6.86 4.11 64.12
N LYS A 576 -8.11 4.24 63.66
CA LYS A 576 -8.59 5.43 62.92
C LYS A 576 -9.40 6.39 63.80
N ASP A 577 -9.22 7.70 63.58
CA ASP A 577 -9.96 8.80 64.21
C ASP A 577 -11.49 8.72 63.92
N ASP A 578 -12.33 9.19 64.85
CA ASP A 578 -13.79 9.10 64.78
C ASP A 578 -14.36 9.82 63.53
N ILE A 579 -13.73 10.93 63.11
CA ILE A 579 -14.11 11.68 61.90
C ILE A 579 -13.83 10.87 60.63
N GLN A 580 -12.72 10.13 60.59
CA GLN A 580 -12.37 9.27 59.47
C GLN A 580 -13.36 8.10 59.33
N GLN A 581 -13.69 7.45 60.44
CA GLN A 581 -14.67 6.36 60.45
C GLN A 581 -16.05 6.84 60.00
N TRP A 582 -16.46 8.05 60.42
CA TRP A 582 -17.72 8.65 59.98
C TRP A 582 -17.78 8.84 58.46
N PHE A 583 -16.76 9.46 57.85
CA PHE A 583 -16.74 9.68 56.40
C PHE A 583 -16.65 8.38 55.59
N GLU A 584 -15.85 7.41 56.04
CA GLU A 584 -15.75 6.10 55.37
C GLU A 584 -17.09 5.35 55.38
N VAL A 585 -17.77 5.30 56.54
CA VAL A 585 -19.09 4.66 56.67
C VAL A 585 -20.15 5.42 55.88
N ALA A 586 -20.16 6.75 55.94
CA ALA A 586 -21.12 7.59 55.22
C ALA A 586 -21.00 7.43 53.69
N LEU A 587 -19.77 7.41 53.16
CA LEU A 587 -19.53 7.21 51.73
C LEU A 587 -19.96 5.81 51.28
N GLN A 588 -19.62 4.76 52.05
CA GLN A 588 -20.08 3.39 51.75
C GLN A 588 -21.60 3.27 51.76
N LEU A 589 -22.26 3.96 52.70
CA LEU A 589 -23.70 3.93 52.82
C LEU A 589 -24.38 4.65 51.64
N GLU A 590 -23.84 5.79 51.21
CA GLU A 590 -24.33 6.52 50.03
C GLU A 590 -24.26 5.66 48.76
N GLU A 591 -23.18 4.91 48.57
CA GLU A 591 -23.04 3.98 47.44
C GLU A 591 -24.03 2.81 47.51
N LYS A 592 -24.24 2.25 48.69
CA LYS A 592 -25.25 1.19 48.89
C LYS A 592 -26.66 1.70 48.66
N GLN A 593 -26.98 2.93 49.09
CA GLN A 593 -28.25 3.57 48.77
C GLN A 593 -28.42 3.75 47.26
N ALA A 594 -27.38 4.23 46.56
CA ALA A 594 -27.40 4.37 45.10
C ALA A 594 -27.62 3.03 44.38
N ASN A 595 -26.99 1.94 44.86
CA ASN A 595 -27.18 0.58 44.34
C ASN A 595 -28.62 0.09 44.54
N VAL A 596 -29.17 0.27 45.74
CA VAL A 596 -30.56 -0.13 46.06
C VAL A 596 -31.56 0.69 45.25
N ARG A 597 -31.39 2.01 45.12
CA ARG A 597 -32.24 2.86 44.25
C ARG A 597 -32.26 2.37 42.82
N TYR A 598 -31.10 2.01 42.26
CA TYR A 598 -31.04 1.45 40.93
C TYR A 598 -31.78 0.11 40.83
N ARG A 599 -31.56 -0.81 41.77
CA ARG A 599 -32.24 -2.12 41.75
C ARG A 599 -33.75 -1.99 41.92
N VAL A 600 -34.21 -1.04 42.73
CA VAL A 600 -35.64 -0.69 42.86
C VAL A 600 -36.19 -0.15 41.54
N ARG A 601 -35.43 0.69 40.82
CA ARG A 601 -35.83 1.17 39.48
C ARG A 601 -35.94 0.01 38.48
N VAL A 602 -34.93 -0.86 38.41
CA VAL A 602 -34.94 -2.05 37.50
C VAL A 602 -36.07 -3.01 37.84
N LEU A 603 -36.39 -3.19 39.12
CA LEU A 603 -37.53 -4.00 39.59
C LEU A 603 -38.88 -3.49 39.09
N ARG A 604 -39.04 -2.17 38.88
CA ARG A 604 -40.27 -1.60 38.30
C ARG A 604 -40.48 -2.07 36.87
N ASP A 605 -39.38 -2.26 36.13
CA ASP A 605 -39.41 -2.67 34.72
C ASP A 605 -39.43 -4.20 34.55
N GLN A 606 -38.78 -4.96 35.46
CA GLN A 606 -38.65 -6.42 35.40
C GLN A 606 -38.83 -7.08 36.78
N PRO A 607 -40.08 -7.25 37.27
CA PRO A 607 -40.34 -7.84 38.58
C PRO A 607 -40.12 -9.36 38.56
N THR A 608 -39.19 -9.85 39.38
CA THR A 608 -38.98 -11.27 39.66
C THR A 608 -38.87 -11.48 41.16
N ASP A 609 -39.44 -12.57 41.69
CA ASP A 609 -39.48 -12.85 43.14
C ASP A 609 -38.07 -12.85 43.76
N HIS A 610 -37.09 -13.44 43.08
CA HIS A 610 -35.69 -13.43 43.51
C HIS A 610 -35.08 -12.02 43.58
N ALA A 611 -35.44 -11.12 42.66
CA ALA A 611 -34.96 -9.75 42.68
C ALA A 611 -35.63 -8.93 43.81
N ILE A 612 -36.91 -9.21 44.11
CA ILE A 612 -37.65 -8.59 45.22
C ILE A 612 -37.01 -8.99 46.56
N GLU A 613 -36.78 -10.28 46.79
CA GLU A 613 -36.10 -10.79 47.99
C GLU A 613 -34.71 -10.15 48.16
N LYS A 614 -33.96 -10.03 47.06
CA LYS A 614 -32.63 -9.44 47.08
C LYS A 614 -32.63 -7.96 47.44
N VAL A 615 -33.62 -7.19 46.98
CA VAL A 615 -33.78 -5.78 47.36
C VAL A 615 -34.22 -5.65 48.81
N GLN A 616 -35.09 -6.52 49.31
CA GLN A 616 -35.46 -6.53 50.74
C GLN A 616 -34.27 -6.85 51.63
N SER A 617 -33.44 -7.84 51.27
CA SER A 617 -32.20 -8.16 51.98
C SER A 617 -31.23 -6.99 52.02
N LEU A 618 -31.02 -6.29 50.89
CA LEU A 618 -30.17 -5.09 50.85
C LEU A 618 -30.75 -3.92 51.66
N ARG A 619 -32.08 -3.76 51.71
CA ARG A 619 -32.73 -2.75 52.56
C ARG A 619 -32.51 -3.05 54.05
N GLN A 620 -32.57 -4.32 54.47
CA GLN A 620 -32.24 -4.72 55.84
C GLN A 620 -30.77 -4.44 56.18
N GLU A 621 -29.86 -4.73 55.26
CA GLU A 621 -28.43 -4.40 55.41
C GLU A 621 -28.22 -2.88 55.58
N LEU A 622 -28.86 -2.06 54.73
CA LEU A 622 -28.82 -0.59 54.86
C LEU A 622 -29.29 -0.12 56.25
N VAL A 623 -30.40 -0.65 56.76
CA VAL A 623 -30.93 -0.29 58.09
C VAL A 623 -29.91 -0.59 59.19
N SER A 624 -29.23 -1.74 59.13
CA SER A 624 -28.20 -2.10 60.12
C SER A 624 -27.02 -1.13 60.12
N GLN A 625 -26.58 -0.68 58.94
CA GLN A 625 -25.44 0.22 58.79
C GLN A 625 -25.78 1.67 59.14
N PHE A 626 -27.02 2.09 58.93
CA PHE A 626 -27.53 3.37 59.42
C PHE A 626 -27.44 3.46 60.95
N GLY A 627 -27.65 2.35 61.68
CA GLY A 627 -27.47 2.31 63.14
C GLY A 627 -26.04 2.63 63.57
N LEU A 628 -25.04 2.16 62.82
CA LEU A 628 -23.62 2.50 63.04
C LEU A 628 -23.35 3.98 62.75
N LEU A 629 -23.86 4.49 61.63
CA LEU A 629 -23.73 5.92 61.27
C LEU A 629 -24.34 6.83 62.35
N ASP A 630 -25.52 6.48 62.85
CA ASP A 630 -26.23 7.23 63.89
C ASP A 630 -25.42 7.31 65.20
N SER A 631 -24.69 6.24 65.55
CA SER A 631 -23.82 6.22 66.73
C SER A 631 -22.60 7.14 66.58
N LEU A 632 -21.98 7.16 65.41
CA LEU A 632 -20.82 8.02 65.09
C LEU A 632 -21.22 9.50 65.00
N GLN A 633 -22.35 9.79 64.36
CA GLN A 633 -22.87 11.17 64.25
C GLN A 633 -23.28 11.75 65.60
N LYS A 634 -23.84 10.93 66.50
CA LYS A 634 -24.12 11.35 67.89
C LYS A 634 -22.84 11.65 68.67
N LYS A 635 -21.80 10.83 68.50
CA LYS A 635 -20.49 11.03 69.16
C LYS A 635 -19.80 12.31 68.69
N LEU A 636 -19.97 12.68 67.42
CA LEU A 636 -19.37 13.88 66.80
C LEU A 636 -20.26 15.14 66.88
N GLY A 637 -21.50 15.03 67.40
CA GLY A 637 -22.44 16.17 67.47
C GLY A 637 -23.01 16.62 66.13
N VAL A 638 -23.01 15.74 65.11
CA VAL A 638 -23.38 16.04 63.71
C VAL A 638 -24.75 15.42 63.33
N PHE A 639 -25.63 15.26 64.32
CA PHE A 639 -26.93 14.64 64.12
C PHE A 639 -27.98 15.70 63.71
N PRO A 640 -28.67 15.56 62.56
CA PRO A 640 -29.64 16.54 62.13
C PRO A 640 -30.91 16.52 63.01
N GLU A 641 -31.35 17.68 63.48
CA GLU A 641 -32.73 17.88 63.93
C GLU A 641 -33.65 17.83 62.71
N ALA A 642 -34.44 16.76 62.60
CA ALA A 642 -35.59 16.56 61.71
C ALA A 642 -35.63 17.38 60.39
N VAL A 643 -35.05 16.84 59.32
CA VAL A 643 -35.19 17.39 57.95
C VAL A 643 -36.57 16.99 57.38
N ARG A 644 -37.33 17.97 56.87
CA ARG A 644 -38.59 17.75 56.13
C ARG A 644 -38.28 17.15 54.76
N HIS A 645 -39.07 16.16 54.36
CA HIS A 645 -39.05 15.59 53.02
C HIS A 645 -39.35 16.67 51.97
N SER A 646 -38.37 17.03 51.13
CA SER A 646 -38.64 17.70 49.85
C SER A 646 -38.67 16.64 48.75
N ASP A 647 -39.86 16.44 48.18
CA ASP A 647 -40.10 15.63 46.97
C ASP A 647 -39.62 16.38 45.72
N THR A 648 -38.33 16.75 45.68
CA THR A 648 -37.70 17.18 44.43
C THR A 648 -36.73 16.09 44.00
N ASP A 649 -37.28 15.10 43.30
CA ASP A 649 -36.53 14.33 42.33
C ASP A 649 -35.93 15.34 41.32
N ILE A 650 -34.70 15.78 41.58
CA ILE A 650 -33.87 16.33 40.50
C ILE A 650 -33.60 15.12 39.62
N GLU A 651 -34.42 14.98 38.58
CA GLU A 651 -34.10 14.21 37.40
C GLU A 651 -32.74 14.69 36.90
N THR A 652 -31.68 14.04 37.35
CA THR A 652 -30.40 14.12 36.65
C THR A 652 -30.68 13.46 35.31
N ALA A 653 -30.79 14.29 34.27
CA ALA A 653 -30.80 13.89 32.87
C ALA A 653 -29.48 13.15 32.57
N GLY A 654 -29.41 11.90 33.03
CA GLY A 654 -28.29 11.01 32.86
C GLY A 654 -28.48 10.24 31.57
N VAL A 655 -27.39 10.15 30.81
CA VAL A 655 -27.27 9.26 29.64
C VAL A 655 -27.87 7.88 29.96
N PRO A 656 -28.84 7.37 29.17
CA PRO A 656 -29.46 6.07 29.39
C PRO A 656 -28.41 4.95 29.50
N ASP A 657 -28.66 4.00 30.40
CA ASP A 657 -27.81 2.81 30.61
C ASP A 657 -27.59 2.01 29.28
N SER A 658 -28.52 2.13 28.32
CA SER A 658 -28.42 1.52 26.98
C SER A 658 -27.26 2.07 26.13
N GLU A 659 -26.80 3.31 26.34
CA GLU A 659 -25.68 3.89 25.59
C GLU A 659 -24.30 3.33 26.00
N PHE A 660 -24.23 2.60 27.13
CA PHE A 660 -23.01 1.95 27.62
C PHE A 660 -22.90 0.47 27.20
N MET A 661 -23.88 -0.05 26.44
CA MET A 661 -23.85 -1.41 25.91
C MET A 661 -23.17 -1.45 24.52
N ASP A 662 -22.20 -2.35 24.34
CA ASP A 662 -21.55 -2.55 23.03
C ASP A 662 -22.50 -3.28 22.07
N ASP A 663 -22.50 -2.90 20.78
CA ASP A 663 -23.29 -3.51 19.70
C ASP A 663 -23.11 -5.04 19.62
N ASP A 664 -21.91 -5.54 19.95
CA ASP A 664 -21.54 -6.96 20.02
C ASP A 664 -22.17 -7.75 21.20
N THR A 665 -22.85 -7.08 22.13
CA THR A 665 -23.53 -7.69 23.30
C THR A 665 -25.05 -7.82 23.13
N LEU A 666 -25.59 -7.33 22.02
CA LEU A 666 -27.01 -7.42 21.70
C LEU A 666 -27.36 -8.83 21.19
N THR A 667 -28.13 -9.58 21.98
CA THR A 667 -28.87 -10.73 21.45
C THR A 667 -30.05 -10.23 20.60
N PRO A 668 -30.34 -10.80 19.41
CA PRO A 668 -31.43 -10.36 18.53
C PRO A 668 -32.87 -10.49 19.07
N ALA A 669 -33.10 -10.63 20.38
CA ALA A 669 -34.37 -11.07 20.93
C ALA A 669 -35.06 -10.09 21.90
N GLU A 670 -34.49 -8.92 22.20
CA GLU A 670 -35.02 -8.07 23.28
C GLU A 670 -35.24 -6.60 22.87
N HIS A 671 -35.64 -6.37 21.63
CA HIS A 671 -36.22 -5.08 21.22
C HIS A 671 -37.65 -5.30 20.75
N GLN A 672 -38.57 -5.12 21.69
CA GLN A 672 -39.98 -4.68 21.53
C GLN A 672 -40.80 -5.26 22.69
N ARG A 673 -40.77 -4.59 23.85
CA ARG A 673 -41.95 -4.53 24.72
C ARG A 673 -42.08 -3.11 25.19
N GLU A 674 -43.13 -2.45 24.72
CA GLU A 674 -43.63 -1.22 25.32
C GLU A 674 -43.98 -1.50 26.79
N PRO A 675 -43.76 -0.53 27.70
CA PRO A 675 -44.11 -0.70 29.10
C PRO A 675 -45.63 -0.88 29.23
N PRO A 676 -46.13 -1.83 30.05
CA PRO A 676 -47.54 -1.83 30.39
C PRO A 676 -47.83 -0.58 31.22
N MET A 677 -48.79 0.23 30.76
CA MET A 677 -49.56 1.08 31.65
C MET A 677 -50.31 0.17 32.65
N GLU A 678 -50.00 0.29 33.94
CA GLU A 678 -50.98 0.64 34.99
C GLU A 678 -50.44 0.46 36.41
N GLN A 679 -50.73 1.48 37.22
CA GLN A 679 -51.17 1.47 38.62
C GLN A 679 -50.88 0.21 39.45
N ASN A 680 -49.93 0.33 40.38
CA ASN A 680 -50.08 -0.33 41.68
C ASN A 680 -49.47 0.51 42.79
N GLN A 681 -50.35 1.03 43.64
CA GLN A 681 -50.04 1.58 44.95
C GLN A 681 -49.57 0.44 45.86
N THR A 682 -48.36 0.53 46.37
CA THR A 682 -47.94 -0.23 47.57
C THR A 682 -47.33 0.73 48.58
N ASN A 683 -48.04 0.90 49.69
CA ASN A 683 -47.67 1.36 51.03
C ASN A 683 -46.40 2.23 51.22
N PRO A 684 -46.47 3.37 51.94
CA PRO A 684 -45.29 4.14 52.37
C PRO A 684 -44.58 3.42 53.54
N GLY A 685 -43.97 2.27 53.25
CA GLY A 685 -43.01 1.64 54.14
C GLY A 685 -41.70 2.43 54.08
N PHE A 686 -41.09 2.68 55.24
CA PHE A 686 -39.77 3.30 55.39
C PHE A 686 -38.80 2.84 54.28
N CYS A 687 -38.38 3.77 53.42
CA CYS A 687 -37.47 3.51 52.30
C CYS A 687 -36.04 3.90 52.73
N PRO A 688 -35.24 2.97 53.29
CA PRO A 688 -33.90 3.29 53.79
C PRO A 688 -32.97 3.83 52.70
N GLU A 689 -33.22 3.52 51.44
CA GLU A 689 -32.47 4.06 50.30
C GLU A 689 -32.73 5.56 50.03
N LEU A 690 -33.83 6.14 50.54
CA LEU A 690 -34.16 7.56 50.41
C LEU A 690 -33.78 8.36 51.66
N ARG A 691 -33.31 7.71 52.73
CA ARG A 691 -32.89 8.37 53.97
C ARG A 691 -31.70 9.32 53.69
N PRO A 692 -31.77 10.61 54.01
CA PRO A 692 -30.64 11.52 53.78
C PRO A 692 -29.45 11.16 54.66
N ILE A 693 -28.25 11.17 54.08
CA ILE A 693 -26.98 11.03 54.79
C ILE A 693 -26.40 12.43 55.00
N SER A 694 -26.06 12.77 56.24
CA SER A 694 -25.49 14.08 56.58
C SER A 694 -24.09 14.24 55.98
N PHE A 695 -24.01 14.87 54.82
CA PHE A 695 -22.78 15.39 54.23
C PHE A 695 -22.85 16.93 54.17
N PRO A 696 -21.73 17.65 54.31
CA PRO A 696 -21.69 19.09 54.05
C PRO A 696 -22.25 19.50 52.67
N THR A 697 -22.21 18.62 51.66
CA THR A 697 -22.88 18.83 50.35
C THR A 697 -24.39 18.62 50.33
N ASN A 698 -24.96 17.94 51.33
CA ASN A 698 -26.37 17.52 51.37
C ASN A 698 -27.18 18.32 52.41
N CYS A 699 -26.60 19.34 53.04
CA CYS A 699 -27.29 20.23 53.99
C CYS A 699 -27.80 21.49 53.28
N ASP A 700 -29.06 21.87 53.51
CA ASP A 700 -29.66 23.11 53.00
C ASP A 700 -28.88 24.36 53.45
N THR A 701 -28.86 25.41 52.63
CA THR A 701 -27.96 26.56 52.84
C THR A 701 -28.28 27.43 54.05
N ASP A 702 -29.48 27.29 54.64
CA ASP A 702 -30.11 28.36 55.44
C ASP A 702 -30.34 28.01 56.94
N GLY A 703 -29.65 27.02 57.51
CA GLY A 703 -29.81 26.58 58.92
C GLY A 703 -28.55 26.61 59.80
N SER A 704 -28.74 26.71 61.13
CA SER A 704 -27.68 26.60 62.18
C SER A 704 -26.83 25.32 62.02
N PHE A 705 -27.47 24.20 61.70
CA PHE A 705 -26.83 22.91 61.40
C PHE A 705 -25.97 22.94 60.13
N ALA A 706 -26.40 23.68 59.11
CA ALA A 706 -25.61 23.84 57.89
C ALA A 706 -24.33 24.66 58.15
N GLN A 707 -24.40 25.61 59.08
CA GLN A 707 -23.25 26.43 59.49
C GLN A 707 -22.22 25.62 60.29
N SER A 708 -22.65 24.71 61.17
CA SER A 708 -21.76 23.77 61.87
C SER A 708 -21.17 22.70 60.95
N MET A 709 -21.87 22.34 59.86
CA MET A 709 -21.39 21.38 58.85
C MET A 709 -20.35 21.95 57.89
N ARG A 710 -20.29 23.27 57.70
CA ARG A 710 -19.30 23.92 56.80
C ARG A 710 -17.85 23.63 57.21
N GLN A 711 -17.57 23.45 58.51
CA GLN A 711 -16.22 23.16 59.01
C GLN A 711 -15.66 21.81 58.50
N PHE A 712 -16.54 20.89 58.07
CA PHE A 712 -16.16 19.56 57.57
C PHE A 712 -16.06 19.49 56.04
N ARG A 713 -16.31 20.60 55.30
CA ARG A 713 -16.19 20.62 53.83
C ARG A 713 -14.78 20.25 53.33
N PRO A 714 -13.66 20.73 53.93
CA PRO A 714 -12.32 20.34 53.50
C PRO A 714 -12.06 18.84 53.67
N GLN A 715 -12.56 18.25 54.76
CA GLN A 715 -12.45 16.82 55.06
C GLN A 715 -13.32 16.01 54.10
N GLU A 716 -14.55 16.44 53.80
CA GLU A 716 -15.38 15.80 52.79
C GLU A 716 -14.68 15.82 51.42
N LEU A 717 -14.14 16.98 51.00
CA LEU A 717 -13.41 17.10 49.74
C LEU A 717 -12.22 16.13 49.69
N TYR A 718 -11.44 16.03 50.77
CA TYR A 718 -10.32 15.09 50.87
C TYR A 718 -10.76 13.63 50.70
N TYR A 719 -11.78 13.17 51.42
CA TYR A 719 -12.26 11.78 51.31
C TYR A 719 -12.95 11.51 49.96
N ARG A 720 -13.63 12.50 49.37
CA ARG A 720 -14.20 12.39 48.00
C ARG A 720 -13.11 12.27 46.94
N ILE A 721 -11.97 12.94 47.10
CA ILE A 721 -10.79 12.81 46.22
C ILE A 721 -10.20 11.40 46.34
N GLN A 722 -9.98 10.90 47.57
CA GLN A 722 -9.52 9.53 47.79
C GLN A 722 -10.48 8.50 47.19
N ARG A 723 -11.78 8.71 47.38
CA ARG A 723 -12.80 7.81 46.84
C ARG A 723 -12.86 7.86 45.32
N ALA A 724 -12.67 9.02 44.70
CA ALA A 724 -12.58 9.16 43.25
C ALA A 724 -11.42 8.34 42.68
N SER A 725 -10.23 8.39 43.31
CA SER A 725 -9.09 7.55 42.93
C SER A 725 -9.40 6.05 43.06
N GLN A 726 -10.01 5.62 44.17
CA GLN A 726 -10.40 4.21 44.37
C GLN A 726 -11.42 3.74 43.32
N LEU A 727 -12.49 4.51 43.10
CA LEU A 727 -13.52 4.18 42.10
C LEU A 727 -12.92 4.11 40.69
N LEU A 728 -11.99 5.00 40.35
CA LEU A 728 -11.31 4.98 39.06
C LEU A 728 -10.44 3.72 38.89
N VAL A 729 -9.73 3.29 39.94
CA VAL A 729 -8.97 2.03 39.95
C VAL A 729 -9.90 0.83 39.76
N MET A 730 -11.02 0.78 40.48
CA MET A 730 -12.02 -0.29 40.32
C MET A 730 -12.61 -0.33 38.90
N VAL A 731 -12.88 0.83 38.29
CA VAL A 731 -13.34 0.91 36.89
C VAL A 731 -12.27 0.33 35.94
N ARG A 732 -11.00 0.73 36.10
CA ARG A 732 -9.88 0.20 35.29
C ARG A 732 -9.76 -1.31 35.42
N GLU A 733 -9.81 -1.83 36.64
CA GLU A 733 -9.74 -3.28 36.90
C GLU A 733 -10.91 -4.03 36.24
N ALA A 734 -12.13 -3.51 36.37
CA ALA A 734 -13.31 -4.11 35.77
C ALA A 734 -13.21 -4.11 34.22
N VAL A 735 -12.72 -3.03 33.62
CA VAL A 735 -12.49 -2.91 32.17
C VAL A 735 -11.37 -3.84 31.70
N ALA A 736 -10.26 -3.92 32.43
CA ALA A 736 -9.16 -4.85 32.16
C ALA A 736 -9.67 -6.31 32.24
N ALA A 737 -10.37 -6.67 33.31
CA ALA A 737 -10.93 -8.01 33.48
C ALA A 737 -11.96 -8.36 32.39
N LYS A 738 -12.79 -7.40 31.95
CA LYS A 738 -13.67 -7.58 30.79
C LYS A 738 -12.84 -7.85 29.53
N SER A 739 -11.77 -7.10 29.31
CA SER A 739 -10.86 -7.25 28.15
C SER A 739 -10.20 -8.64 28.09
N PHE A 740 -9.77 -9.21 29.22
CA PHE A 740 -9.21 -10.57 29.28
C PHE A 740 -10.26 -11.68 29.13
N GLN A 741 -11.48 -11.50 29.66
CA GLN A 741 -12.53 -12.53 29.61
C GLN A 741 -12.95 -12.86 28.17
N PHE A 742 -13.05 -11.83 27.33
CA PHE A 742 -13.45 -11.98 25.94
C PHE A 742 -12.40 -12.72 25.08
N SER A 743 -11.10 -12.58 25.39
CA SER A 743 -10.04 -13.25 24.63
C SER A 743 -10.07 -14.78 24.82
N HIS A 744 -10.39 -15.24 26.03
CA HIS A 744 -10.36 -16.66 26.41
C HIS A 744 -11.61 -17.47 26.03
N VAL A 745 -12.81 -16.88 26.14
CA VAL A 745 -14.06 -17.66 26.08
C VAL A 745 -14.71 -17.66 24.69
N LYS A 746 -14.66 -16.54 23.94
CA LYS A 746 -15.29 -16.45 22.60
C LYS A 746 -14.51 -17.23 21.53
N ARG A 747 -13.18 -17.41 21.68
CA ARG A 747 -12.30 -18.10 20.71
C ARG A 747 -12.34 -19.63 20.77
N LYS A 748 -12.78 -20.24 21.88
CA LYS A 748 -12.71 -21.70 22.11
C LYS A 748 -14.07 -22.37 22.34
N ALA A 749 -15.18 -21.64 22.35
CA ALA A 749 -16.50 -22.20 22.65
C ALA A 749 -17.03 -23.01 21.44
N PRO A 750 -17.10 -24.36 21.52
CA PRO A 750 -17.44 -25.20 20.36
C PRO A 750 -18.95 -25.43 20.21
N THR A 751 -19.77 -24.92 21.14
CA THR A 751 -21.22 -25.19 21.19
C THR A 751 -22.03 -23.93 21.50
N LYS A 752 -23.28 -23.86 21.02
CA LYS A 752 -24.21 -22.74 21.31
C LYS A 752 -24.36 -22.46 22.81
N GLY A 753 -24.44 -23.50 23.65
CA GLY A 753 -24.56 -23.33 25.11
C GLY A 753 -23.32 -22.72 25.79
N ALA A 754 -22.11 -22.96 25.26
CA ALA A 754 -20.89 -22.33 25.76
C ALA A 754 -20.84 -20.84 25.41
N VAL A 755 -21.35 -20.46 24.22
CA VAL A 755 -21.49 -19.06 23.80
C VAL A 755 -22.48 -18.31 24.71
N THR A 756 -23.64 -18.91 25.02
CA THR A 756 -24.63 -18.30 25.91
C THR A 756 -24.09 -18.07 27.33
N ARG A 757 -23.38 -19.05 27.91
CA ARG A 757 -22.74 -18.89 29.24
C ARG A 757 -21.63 -17.84 29.25
N SER A 758 -20.84 -17.77 28.18
CA SER A 758 -19.85 -16.71 27.98
C SER A 758 -20.50 -15.33 27.96
N MET A 759 -21.58 -15.19 27.21
CA MET A 759 -22.30 -13.93 27.06
C MET A 759 -22.93 -13.49 28.38
N ALA A 760 -23.51 -14.41 29.15
CA ALA A 760 -24.01 -14.12 30.50
C ALA A 760 -22.91 -13.58 31.43
N THR A 761 -21.69 -14.13 31.34
CA THR A 761 -20.56 -13.66 32.15
C THR A 761 -20.05 -12.28 31.70
N VAL A 762 -20.04 -12.03 30.39
CA VAL A 762 -19.74 -10.72 29.81
C VAL A 762 -20.77 -9.66 30.22
N ASN A 763 -22.06 -10.01 30.20
CA ASN A 763 -23.14 -9.12 30.62
C ASN A 763 -23.03 -8.78 32.10
N LYS A 764 -22.71 -9.76 32.96
CA LYS A 764 -22.43 -9.53 34.39
C LYS A 764 -21.28 -8.54 34.61
N LYS A 765 -20.19 -8.65 33.83
CA LYS A 765 -19.07 -7.69 33.91
C LYS A 765 -19.45 -6.31 33.38
N THR A 766 -20.23 -6.23 32.32
CA THR A 766 -20.72 -4.96 31.77
C THR A 766 -21.62 -4.24 32.77
N GLN A 767 -22.55 -4.95 33.41
CA GLN A 767 -23.37 -4.41 34.50
C GLN A 767 -22.53 -3.93 35.69
N HIS A 768 -21.46 -4.65 36.04
CA HIS A 768 -20.55 -4.22 37.10
C HIS A 768 -19.82 -2.92 36.75
N ILE A 769 -19.29 -2.79 35.53
CA ILE A 769 -18.67 -1.54 35.03
C ILE A 769 -19.67 -0.40 35.08
N MET A 770 -20.91 -0.59 34.61
CA MET A 770 -21.96 0.44 34.65
C MET A 770 -22.31 0.86 36.08
N GLY A 771 -22.31 -0.08 37.03
CA GLY A 771 -22.45 0.23 38.45
C GLY A 771 -21.35 1.17 38.95
N LEU A 772 -20.08 0.80 38.71
CA LEU A 772 -18.92 1.61 39.12
C LEU A 772 -18.88 2.98 38.43
N SER A 773 -19.21 3.04 37.13
CA SER A 773 -19.27 4.29 36.36
C SER A 773 -20.28 5.29 36.95
N ARG A 774 -21.42 4.80 37.46
CA ARG A 774 -22.43 5.65 38.10
C ARG A 774 -21.96 6.18 39.44
N LEU A 775 -21.36 5.33 40.27
CA LEU A 775 -20.77 5.76 41.55
C LEU A 775 -19.68 6.82 41.32
N TYR A 776 -18.82 6.61 40.33
CA TYR A 776 -17.80 7.58 39.95
C TYR A 776 -18.41 8.92 39.50
N ARG A 777 -19.46 8.90 38.67
CA ARG A 777 -20.14 10.13 38.20
C ARG A 777 -20.77 10.90 39.36
N GLN A 778 -21.49 10.22 40.25
CA GLN A 778 -22.09 10.82 41.45
C GLN A 778 -21.01 11.43 42.36
N ASN A 779 -19.91 10.70 42.62
CA ASN A 779 -18.81 11.22 43.42
C ASN A 779 -18.15 12.44 42.76
N ARG A 780 -18.00 12.45 41.42
CA ARG A 780 -17.45 13.58 40.68
C ARG A 780 -18.38 14.81 40.75
N GLU A 781 -19.69 14.64 40.67
CA GLU A 781 -20.64 15.75 40.85
C GLU A 781 -20.47 16.40 42.23
N LYS A 782 -20.25 15.61 43.28
CA LYS A 782 -19.93 16.12 44.62
C LYS A 782 -18.60 16.86 44.67
N LEU A 783 -17.56 16.40 43.96
CA LEU A 783 -16.29 17.14 43.83
C LEU A 783 -16.48 18.53 43.21
N VAL A 784 -17.32 18.63 42.17
CA VAL A 784 -17.65 19.93 41.54
C VAL A 784 -18.40 20.83 42.52
N LEU A 785 -19.39 20.30 43.25
CA LEU A 785 -20.17 21.04 44.25
C LEU A 785 -19.34 21.50 45.46
N LEU A 786 -18.29 20.76 45.82
CA LEU A 786 -17.37 21.12 46.91
C LEU A 786 -16.35 22.18 46.50
N GLY A 787 -16.31 22.58 45.23
CA GLY A 787 -15.34 23.56 44.72
C GLY A 787 -13.94 22.98 44.59
N ALA A 788 -13.81 21.70 44.21
CA ALA A 788 -12.52 21.10 43.90
C ALA A 788 -11.76 21.96 42.88
N ASP A 789 -10.46 22.12 43.09
CA ASP A 789 -9.60 22.94 42.24
C ASP A 789 -9.49 22.37 40.82
N GLU A 790 -9.09 23.21 39.88
CA GLU A 790 -9.01 22.86 38.45
C GLU A 790 -8.04 21.69 38.18
N ARG A 791 -6.97 21.54 38.98
CA ARG A 791 -6.02 20.42 38.85
C ARG A 791 -6.69 19.11 39.24
N THR A 792 -7.47 19.09 40.32
CA THR A 792 -8.27 17.93 40.74
C THR A 792 -9.35 17.57 39.71
N LEU A 793 -10.06 18.54 39.16
CA LEU A 793 -11.10 18.30 38.14
C LEU A 793 -10.52 17.88 36.77
N THR A 794 -9.28 18.29 36.47
CA THR A 794 -8.52 17.82 35.30
C THR A 794 -8.04 16.37 35.47
N LYS A 795 -7.73 15.98 36.71
CA LYS A 795 -7.38 14.61 37.09
C LYS A 795 -8.59 13.66 37.01
N PHE A 796 -9.74 14.08 37.52
CA PHE A 796 -10.99 13.31 37.53
C PHE A 796 -11.99 13.87 36.52
N LYS A 797 -11.82 13.52 35.25
CA LYS A 797 -12.70 13.97 34.16
C LYS A 797 -14.06 13.26 34.19
N ALA A 798 -15.02 13.82 33.45
CA ALA A 798 -16.33 13.18 33.27
C ALA A 798 -16.16 11.87 32.49
N LEU A 799 -16.80 10.79 32.97
CA LEU A 799 -16.68 9.46 32.38
C LEU A 799 -17.76 9.23 31.32
N SER A 800 -17.31 9.00 30.08
CA SER A 800 -18.16 8.70 28.92
C SER A 800 -18.24 7.19 28.64
N PRO A 801 -19.21 6.72 27.81
CA PRO A 801 -19.26 5.32 27.39
C PRO A 801 -17.99 4.83 26.67
N GLU A 802 -17.37 5.69 25.86
CA GLU A 802 -16.14 5.36 25.13
C GLU A 802 -14.96 5.09 26.06
N ASP A 803 -14.93 5.71 27.25
CA ASP A 803 -13.83 5.58 28.20
C ASP A 803 -13.74 4.18 28.85
N VAL A 804 -14.86 3.45 28.88
CA VAL A 804 -14.98 2.14 29.56
C VAL A 804 -15.12 0.95 28.59
N LYS A 805 -14.91 1.18 27.29
CA LYS A 805 -14.91 0.10 26.29
C LYS A 805 -13.74 -0.86 26.53
N ALA A 806 -14.00 -2.13 26.30
CA ALA A 806 -12.98 -3.15 26.41
C ALA A 806 -11.93 -3.00 25.30
N SER A 807 -10.66 -3.23 25.63
CA SER A 807 -9.56 -2.98 24.71
C SER A 807 -9.49 -4.03 23.59
N ARG A 808 -9.76 -3.62 22.35
CA ARG A 808 -9.67 -4.50 21.16
C ARG A 808 -8.31 -5.17 21.01
N ALA A 809 -7.23 -4.51 21.45
CA ALA A 809 -5.88 -5.06 21.44
C ALA A 809 -5.75 -6.37 22.25
N LEU A 810 -6.56 -6.56 23.30
CA LEU A 810 -6.62 -7.80 24.08
C LEU A 810 -7.74 -8.73 23.56
N LEU A 811 -8.88 -8.17 23.14
CA LEU A 811 -10.03 -8.92 22.62
C LEU A 811 -9.69 -9.69 21.34
N ARG A 812 -9.02 -9.03 20.39
CA ARG A 812 -8.60 -9.53 19.08
C ARG A 812 -7.26 -8.87 18.72
N PRO A 813 -6.14 -9.37 19.28
CA PRO A 813 -4.83 -8.79 19.05
C PRO A 813 -4.43 -8.83 17.58
N ASN A 814 -4.97 -9.78 16.82
CA ASN A 814 -4.74 -9.99 15.40
C ASN A 814 -5.85 -9.39 14.50
N GLU A 815 -6.56 -8.35 14.96
CA GLU A 815 -7.56 -7.63 14.14
C GLU A 815 -6.92 -6.41 13.43
N PRO A 816 -7.34 -6.10 12.19
CA PRO A 816 -6.92 -4.88 11.49
C PRO A 816 -7.18 -3.61 12.33
N GLY A 817 -6.24 -2.66 12.29
CA GLY A 817 -6.33 -1.40 13.04
C GLY A 817 -5.91 -1.48 14.50
N SER A 818 -5.50 -2.65 14.99
CA SER A 818 -5.02 -2.85 16.38
C SER A 818 -3.71 -2.11 16.75
N LYS A 819 -3.06 -1.48 15.76
CA LYS A 819 -1.84 -0.65 15.93
C LYS A 819 -2.13 0.77 16.42
N ASP A 820 -3.31 1.31 16.09
CA ASP A 820 -3.68 2.70 16.39
C ASP A 820 -4.56 2.81 17.65
N VAL A 821 -4.63 1.76 18.47
CA VAL A 821 -5.46 1.73 19.67
C VAL A 821 -4.88 2.68 20.72
N VAL A 822 -5.53 3.83 20.89
CA VAL A 822 -5.22 4.81 21.94
C VAL A 822 -6.12 4.53 23.14
N LEU A 823 -5.50 4.32 24.30
CA LEU A 823 -6.23 4.15 25.55
C LEU A 823 -6.93 5.46 25.99
N PRO A 824 -8.16 5.38 26.51
CA PRO A 824 -8.88 6.54 27.06
C PRO A 824 -8.15 7.25 28.21
N TRP A 825 -8.62 8.45 28.58
CA TRP A 825 -8.00 9.28 29.63
C TRP A 825 -7.89 8.56 30.98
N ILE A 826 -8.82 7.63 31.26
CA ILE A 826 -8.80 6.85 32.50
C ILE A 826 -7.49 6.09 32.67
N TRP A 827 -6.69 5.81 31.63
CA TRP A 827 -5.43 5.07 31.74
C TRP A 827 -4.19 5.95 31.91
N HIS A 828 -4.35 7.28 31.81
CA HIS A 828 -3.27 8.27 31.83
C HIS A 828 -3.21 9.07 33.14
N VAL A 829 -3.93 8.64 34.19
CA VAL A 829 -3.94 9.33 35.49
C VAL A 829 -2.86 8.74 36.39
N ASN A 830 -1.94 9.60 36.84
CA ASN A 830 -0.84 9.30 37.77
C ASN A 830 -1.38 9.05 39.18
N ASP A 831 -1.91 7.86 39.41
CA ASP A 831 -2.19 7.30 40.73
C ASP A 831 -1.37 6.02 40.84
N VAL A 832 -0.10 6.16 41.19
CA VAL A 832 0.74 5.01 41.58
C VAL A 832 0.17 4.52 42.90
N VAL A 833 -0.70 3.52 42.83
CA VAL A 833 -1.17 2.80 44.02
C VAL A 833 -0.19 1.65 44.22
N ASP A 834 0.57 1.69 45.33
CA ASP A 834 1.38 0.56 45.79
C ASP A 834 0.48 -0.70 45.82
N ASN A 835 0.92 -1.80 45.20
CA ASN A 835 0.18 -3.06 45.01
C ASN A 835 -0.99 -3.02 44.00
N SER A 836 -0.78 -2.45 42.80
CA SER A 836 -1.71 -2.62 41.69
C SER A 836 -1.98 -4.11 41.37
N PRO A 837 -3.23 -4.54 41.11
CA PRO A 837 -3.52 -5.96 40.87
C PRO A 837 -2.80 -6.52 39.64
N ALA A 838 -2.41 -7.80 39.71
CA ALA A 838 -1.67 -8.47 38.63
C ALA A 838 -2.35 -8.38 37.25
N GLY A 839 -3.69 -8.36 37.19
CA GLY A 839 -4.43 -8.20 35.94
C GLY A 839 -4.33 -6.79 35.35
N LEU A 840 -4.25 -5.75 36.18
CA LEU A 840 -4.05 -4.36 35.75
C LEU A 840 -2.63 -4.15 35.23
N ILE A 841 -1.63 -4.70 35.93
CA ILE A 841 -0.22 -4.68 35.52
C ILE A 841 -0.05 -5.35 34.15
N GLU A 842 -0.67 -6.52 33.94
CA GLU A 842 -0.60 -7.21 32.65
C GLU A 842 -1.30 -6.44 31.53
N PHE A 843 -2.41 -5.76 31.82
CA PHE A 843 -3.08 -4.88 30.85
C PHE A 843 -2.16 -3.73 30.43
N GLN A 844 -1.53 -3.06 31.40
CA GLN A 844 -0.58 -1.98 31.16
C GLN A 844 0.62 -2.48 30.34
N ARG A 845 1.18 -3.64 30.68
CA ARG A 845 2.32 -4.26 29.97
C ARG A 845 2.05 -4.46 28.48
N VAL A 846 0.90 -5.03 28.12
CA VAL A 846 0.56 -5.28 26.69
C VAL A 846 0.43 -3.97 25.91
N HIS A 847 -0.21 -2.96 26.49
CA HIS A 847 -0.34 -1.65 25.85
C HIS A 847 0.98 -0.90 25.77
N TYR A 848 1.82 -1.01 26.81
CA TYR A 848 3.17 -0.45 26.84
C TYR A 848 4.03 -1.04 25.72
N LEU A 849 4.11 -2.37 25.59
CA LEU A 849 4.93 -3.01 24.58
C LEU A 849 4.50 -2.64 23.15
N ARG A 850 3.20 -2.49 22.91
CA ARG A 850 2.67 -2.02 21.62
C ARG A 850 2.99 -0.55 21.35
N ALA A 851 2.86 0.31 22.37
CA ALA A 851 3.18 1.73 22.27
C ALA A 851 4.69 1.92 22.01
N ARG A 852 5.56 1.17 22.71
CA ARG A 852 7.00 1.11 22.49
C ARG A 852 7.32 0.74 21.05
N ALA A 853 6.79 -0.39 20.58
CA ALA A 853 7.01 -0.85 19.21
C ALA A 853 6.56 0.21 18.18
N ASN A 854 5.37 0.79 18.35
CA ASN A 854 4.87 1.83 17.44
C ASN A 854 5.75 3.10 17.45
N LYS A 855 6.19 3.55 18.63
CA LYS A 855 7.14 4.67 18.77
C LYS A 855 8.43 4.36 18.01
N LEU A 856 9.07 3.22 18.28
CA LEU A 856 10.33 2.83 17.65
C LEU A 856 10.20 2.71 16.13
N ARG A 857 9.13 2.07 15.61
CA ARG A 857 8.91 1.95 14.16
C ARG A 857 8.72 3.31 13.47
N TRP A 858 8.08 4.28 14.12
CA TRP A 858 7.96 5.64 13.56
C TRP A 858 9.25 6.46 13.69
N GLU A 859 10.04 6.24 14.74
CA GLU A 859 11.37 6.83 14.88
C GLU A 859 12.31 6.32 13.79
N GLU A 860 12.36 5.00 13.57
CA GLU A 860 13.07 4.37 12.46
C GLU A 860 12.59 4.89 11.12
N GLU A 861 11.27 4.93 10.86
CA GLU A 861 10.72 5.40 9.60
C GLU A 861 11.08 6.86 9.30
N TYR A 862 11.10 7.71 10.33
CA TYR A 862 11.50 9.11 10.19
C TYR A 862 12.97 9.24 9.80
N THR A 863 13.85 8.53 10.49
CA THR A 863 15.29 8.52 10.19
C THR A 863 15.54 7.93 8.80
N LEU A 864 14.99 6.74 8.54
CA LEU A 864 15.12 6.02 7.27
C LEU A 864 14.64 6.86 6.08
N ALA A 865 13.47 7.49 6.16
CA ALA A 865 12.97 8.34 5.08
C ALA A 865 13.91 9.52 4.76
N GLY A 866 14.65 10.03 5.74
CA GLY A 866 15.69 11.04 5.53
C GLY A 866 16.87 10.49 4.72
N TYR A 867 17.36 9.31 5.07
CA TYR A 867 18.44 8.62 4.34
C TYR A 867 18.00 8.18 2.93
N GLU A 868 16.76 7.71 2.77
CA GLU A 868 16.19 7.36 1.46
C GLU A 868 16.21 8.54 0.48
N MET A 869 16.04 9.79 0.96
CA MET A 869 16.19 11.00 0.14
C MET A 869 17.63 11.18 -0.34
N GLU A 870 18.61 11.00 0.54
CA GLU A 870 20.04 11.11 0.20
C GLU A 870 20.46 10.01 -0.79
N TRP A 871 20.11 8.76 -0.51
CA TRP A 871 20.37 7.61 -1.38
C TRP A 871 19.74 7.80 -2.76
N THR A 872 18.53 8.35 -2.82
CA THR A 872 17.88 8.67 -4.09
C THR A 872 18.67 9.69 -4.90
N SER A 873 19.18 10.75 -4.27
CA SER A 873 20.03 11.75 -4.94
C SER A 873 21.35 11.13 -5.43
N ARG A 874 22.04 10.38 -4.57
CA ARG A 874 23.28 9.66 -4.91
C ARG A 874 23.08 8.67 -6.06
N PHE A 875 21.95 7.96 -6.08
CA PHE A 875 21.61 7.06 -7.18
C PHE A 875 21.51 7.81 -8.52
N TYR A 876 20.80 8.94 -8.56
CA TYR A 876 20.70 9.72 -9.81
C TYR A 876 22.04 10.26 -10.28
N LEU A 877 22.89 10.68 -9.34
CA LEU A 877 24.25 11.12 -9.65
C LEU A 877 25.12 9.95 -10.16
N HIS A 878 25.01 8.78 -9.55
CA HIS A 878 25.66 7.55 -10.00
C HIS A 878 25.24 7.21 -11.44
N GLN A 879 23.94 7.22 -11.73
CA GLN A 879 23.44 7.00 -13.09
C GLN A 879 23.96 8.06 -14.06
N SER A 880 24.00 9.34 -13.66
CA SER A 880 24.58 10.41 -14.47
C SER A 880 26.05 10.14 -14.82
N ALA A 881 26.86 9.74 -13.83
CA ALA A 881 28.27 9.40 -14.01
C ALA A 881 28.46 8.14 -14.88
N ALA A 882 27.61 7.12 -14.74
CA ALA A 882 27.63 5.94 -15.61
C ALA A 882 27.39 6.33 -17.07
N TRP A 883 26.42 7.21 -17.34
CA TRP A 883 26.14 7.71 -18.68
C TRP A 883 27.24 8.62 -19.25
N GLU A 884 28.00 9.30 -18.40
CA GLU A 884 29.22 10.00 -18.80
C GLU A 884 30.32 9.03 -19.26
N LYS A 885 30.51 7.91 -18.55
CA LYS A 885 31.44 6.85 -18.99
C LYS A 885 31.01 6.26 -20.33
N HIS A 886 29.72 5.98 -20.52
CA HIS A 886 29.20 5.52 -21.81
C HIS A 886 29.43 6.52 -22.95
N ALA A 887 29.34 7.83 -22.67
CA ALA A 887 29.65 8.86 -23.65
C ALA A 887 31.15 8.87 -24.02
N GLY A 888 32.04 8.60 -23.05
CA GLY A 888 33.47 8.43 -23.27
C GLY A 888 33.79 7.21 -24.15
N ALA A 889 33.21 6.05 -23.83
CA ALA A 889 33.38 4.82 -24.61
C ALA A 889 32.90 5.00 -26.06
N ALA A 890 31.70 5.56 -26.25
CA ALA A 890 31.19 5.85 -27.59
C ALA A 890 32.04 6.86 -28.38
N ALA A 891 32.75 7.77 -27.71
CA ALA A 891 33.66 8.70 -28.36
C ALA A 891 34.93 8.01 -28.87
N GLN A 892 35.44 7.01 -28.14
CA GLN A 892 36.60 6.21 -28.55
C GLN A 892 36.29 5.38 -29.80
N GLU A 893 35.07 4.88 -29.93
CA GLU A 893 34.58 4.15 -31.10
C GLU A 893 34.09 5.07 -32.25
N CYS A 894 34.29 6.39 -32.15
CA CYS A 894 33.84 7.37 -33.14
C CYS A 894 32.30 7.36 -33.42
N LEU A 895 31.49 6.89 -32.46
CA LEU A 895 30.03 6.78 -32.58
C LEU A 895 29.33 8.06 -32.11
N ALA A 896 29.32 9.11 -32.95
CA ALA A 896 28.77 10.43 -32.60
C ALA A 896 27.31 10.40 -32.09
N GLY A 897 26.45 9.57 -32.72
CA GLY A 897 25.05 9.40 -32.30
C GLY A 897 24.91 8.73 -30.93
N ALA A 898 25.73 7.71 -30.66
CA ALA A 898 25.76 7.01 -29.37
C ALA A 898 26.26 7.93 -28.25
N LYS A 899 27.32 8.72 -28.52
CA LYS A 899 27.82 9.75 -27.60
C LYS A 899 26.75 10.80 -27.28
N SER A 900 26.10 11.35 -28.30
CA SER A 900 25.03 12.35 -28.12
C SER A 900 23.88 11.81 -27.27
N TYR A 901 23.46 10.57 -27.51
CA TYR A 901 22.43 9.92 -26.71
C TYR A 901 22.85 9.72 -25.24
N ALA A 902 24.08 9.27 -25.00
CA ALA A 902 24.62 9.08 -23.66
C ALA A 902 24.68 10.42 -22.88
N LEU A 903 25.13 11.50 -23.52
CA LEU A 903 25.12 12.85 -22.93
C LEU A 903 23.70 13.35 -22.63
N ARG A 904 22.72 13.05 -23.50
CA ARG A 904 21.31 13.35 -23.22
C ARG A 904 20.82 12.60 -21.98
N LYS A 905 21.20 11.33 -21.80
CA LYS A 905 20.85 10.54 -20.61
C LYS A 905 21.54 11.07 -19.35
N LYS A 906 22.81 11.46 -19.42
CA LYS A 906 23.52 12.18 -18.36
C LYS A 906 22.73 13.41 -17.90
N GLY A 907 22.32 14.25 -18.86
CA GLY A 907 21.51 15.46 -18.61
C GLY A 907 20.17 15.17 -17.95
N MET A 908 19.44 14.16 -18.46
CA MET A 908 18.16 13.71 -17.88
C MET A 908 18.31 13.31 -16.41
N TRP A 909 19.34 12.54 -16.04
CA TRP A 909 19.57 12.15 -14.65
C TRP A 909 19.95 13.34 -13.75
N LYS A 910 20.73 14.31 -14.26
CA LYS A 910 21.01 15.56 -13.53
C LYS A 910 19.75 16.38 -13.28
N GLU A 911 18.88 16.49 -14.28
CA GLU A 911 17.61 17.20 -14.16
C GLU A 911 16.68 16.54 -13.14
N ILE A 912 16.53 15.21 -13.21
CA ILE A 912 15.77 14.44 -12.21
C ILE A 912 16.33 14.68 -10.80
N ASN A 913 17.66 14.68 -10.65
CA ASN A 913 18.29 14.97 -9.37
C ASN A 913 18.00 16.38 -8.87
N GLY A 914 18.19 17.40 -9.71
CA GLY A 914 17.92 18.79 -9.33
C GLY A 914 16.47 19.02 -8.89
N LEU A 915 15.51 18.37 -9.57
CA LEU A 915 14.10 18.37 -9.16
C LEU A 915 13.87 17.65 -7.83
N ALA A 916 14.54 16.53 -7.60
CA ALA A 916 14.45 15.78 -6.36
C ALA A 916 15.00 16.58 -5.17
N GLU A 917 16.21 17.15 -5.29
CA GLU A 917 16.84 17.94 -4.22
C GLU A 917 16.03 19.18 -3.86
N LYS A 918 15.46 19.87 -4.88
CA LYS A 918 14.58 21.01 -4.63
C LYS A 918 13.35 20.62 -3.80
N ARG A 919 12.80 19.42 -4.03
CA ARG A 919 11.68 18.89 -3.23
C ARG A 919 12.13 18.49 -1.83
N PHE A 920 13.27 17.80 -1.71
CA PHE A 920 13.81 17.36 -0.44
C PHE A 920 14.13 18.53 0.50
N ARG A 921 14.84 19.56 0.03
CA ARG A 921 15.14 20.77 0.82
C ARG A 921 13.89 21.51 1.30
N LYS A 922 12.78 21.43 0.54
CA LYS A 922 11.51 22.07 0.92
C LYS A 922 10.82 21.36 2.10
N VAL A 923 10.97 20.03 2.20
CA VAL A 923 10.24 19.22 3.18
C VAL A 923 11.11 18.81 4.37
N ASN A 924 12.40 18.55 4.13
CA ASN A 924 13.39 18.23 5.16
C ASN A 924 14.42 19.36 5.25
N LEU A 925 14.30 20.22 6.26
CA LEU A 925 15.21 21.35 6.50
C LEU A 925 16.65 20.90 6.82
N ASN A 926 16.81 19.68 7.32
CA ASN A 926 18.12 19.10 7.64
C ASN A 926 18.72 18.33 6.44
N TYR A 927 18.03 18.29 5.30
CA TYR A 927 18.54 17.62 4.11
C TYR A 927 19.80 18.35 3.62
N THR A 928 20.93 17.66 3.73
CA THR A 928 22.19 18.10 3.16
C THR A 928 22.35 17.42 1.80
N SER A 929 22.59 18.22 0.77
CA SER A 929 22.84 17.64 -0.54
C SER A 929 24.15 16.85 -0.51
N PRO A 930 24.17 15.61 -1.02
CA PRO A 930 25.40 14.86 -1.20
C PRO A 930 26.31 15.46 -2.29
N TRP A 931 25.88 16.55 -2.95
CA TRP A 931 26.62 17.28 -3.96
C TRP A 931 26.88 18.73 -3.50
N PRO A 932 28.14 19.22 -3.49
CA PRO A 932 28.42 20.60 -3.14
C PRO A 932 27.76 21.56 -4.15
N ALA A 933 27.21 22.67 -3.66
CA ALA A 933 26.42 23.65 -4.42
C ALA A 933 27.19 24.42 -5.51
N SER A 934 28.41 23.99 -5.86
CA SER A 934 29.28 24.62 -6.86
C SER A 934 29.40 23.76 -8.12
N GLN A 935 28.33 23.65 -8.92
CA GLN A 935 28.44 23.24 -10.33
C GLN A 935 27.19 23.56 -11.14
#